data_AF-A0A919VAV4-F1
#
_entry.id   AF-A0A919VAV4-F1
#
_cell.length_a   1.000
_cell.length_b   1.000
_cell.length_c   1.000
_cell.angle_alpha   90.00
_cell.angle_beta   90.00
_cell.angle_gamma   90.00
#
_symmetry.space_group_name_H-M   'P 1'
#
loop_
_entity.id
_entity.type
_entity.pdbx_description
1 polymer ?
#
loop_
_entity_poly.entity_id
_entity_poly.type
_entity_poly.pdbx_seq_one_letter_code
_entity_poly.pdbx_strand_id
1 'polypeptide(L)'
;MKRRHFLGAMTAPLLVALVDPALATAKAPPRFRVGPHRGSPCLFVNDVPRFPMYLFEQEISAADAPPFEFFSFIEKTSFLDLGWTGPGQQDFTVIDRVMRVFAEHAPSGYALPRLHLWAPSWWLDTHPGDVVDYAITPGTAGIPRDASFASLTWRQEAGAMLRSMVRHLLDGPEGRRVMGVTIAGGLYGEWLCYNAEYLPDTSEAMRRAWIADLREKYGDDVTRLRSAWNDPAATFSGAAIPTAADRRARSVGLFRDPATSQRVLDYYETYHRVTAEAIAHFARIVKDESGGRLLVSVLYGYSPDQGYLPQEQHHRAVAELHRIRDVDMVTSPHSYYRRAPGDDGAFRTYTESLALHGKLFIDEADDRTHLAPPGTSFVYATTMAESLGLVRRAFGQAVTHACGMWYMDHSSGLWYADPAFGAEFTRLNRWGDYSLNLPRQRVSEVAVISVPTAEFALAGDTDTTAKLYEGPSLTSRQGLGELSKAGAPFDRYVIDDLVEGRVPGHYKVYVFPDAFRLDAAQRAAIAVLKSAGRTLVWGWAPGYADRAGLSKADVESLTGFDLDLVTASGGPPPDPSAPLDVEDFESGTYNGTGYHGPGTIVSGEVHGSAPSTTDWHEFLFSKPSDIPLEANAGYRVRFSARTLTAPGAGAYFYFLARTASGGVPQDVGVHQWTDSGTKEFEFTLKNFTDYYLIWGVHNGGGVAVDDIVVTKIANAGMPPVSYRLDPVVFPGDTATYGGEIALDPLFHPTGTGFTTLARSTGPKPRPVIAGKAMNGWTSVLASAPPLPVPVLRKVYADAGVWLYTDGGDGLEVNASWISLHAATTGTKTIRLPRPEPVYDTGADRLVGTGVTTAQFTLNKGDTLLLTRSNPLVRGGVRFDFETGDLGPFTQGPGGTGNGITQTAVVSGRYSAYGTAERNVDRCDVLCSDPAHITLEPRTKYRVEFSAKASAAPGPSGHFYFLVRSQDAGPAGDVGVTRWRGPLGRIVTRSVTFTTGDRTDYRLIWGMHLGGALSIDDITIARRR
;
A
#
# COMPACT_ATOMS: atom_id res chain seq x y z
N MET A 1 30.02 7.64 -51.20
CA MET A 1 30.28 7.47 -52.64
C MET A 1 29.42 6.30 -53.13
N LYS A 2 28.72 6.50 -54.26
CA LYS A 2 27.88 5.59 -55.09
C LYS A 2 28.40 4.12 -55.17
N ARG A 3 27.69 3.07 -55.60
CA ARG A 3 26.30 2.66 -55.94
C ARG A 3 26.45 1.18 -56.38
N ARG A 4 25.43 0.34 -56.09
CA ARG A 4 24.79 -0.76 -56.88
C ARG A 4 25.59 -1.56 -57.93
N HIS A 5 25.25 -2.84 -58.11
CA HIS A 5 24.61 -3.50 -59.29
C HIS A 5 24.33 -4.98 -58.92
N PHE A 6 23.10 -5.52 -58.87
CA PHE A 6 22.12 -5.94 -59.90
C PHE A 6 22.42 -7.28 -60.64
N LEU A 7 21.60 -8.30 -60.28
CA LEU A 7 20.77 -9.20 -61.12
C LEU A 7 21.31 -10.43 -61.90
N GLY A 8 20.59 -11.55 -61.71
CA GLY A 8 20.17 -12.52 -62.75
C GLY A 8 20.25 -14.00 -62.30
N ALA A 9 19.34 -14.95 -62.58
CA ALA A 9 17.96 -15.00 -63.10
C ALA A 9 17.46 -16.49 -63.06
N MET A 10 16.15 -16.70 -62.86
CA MET A 10 15.27 -17.81 -63.36
C MET A 10 15.50 -19.28 -62.88
N THR A 11 14.52 -20.18 -62.62
CA THR A 11 13.07 -20.31 -62.94
C THR A 11 12.41 -21.52 -62.22
N ALA A 12 11.06 -21.49 -62.12
CA ALA A 12 10.05 -22.61 -62.05
C ALA A 12 9.31 -22.86 -60.71
N PRO A 13 8.07 -23.40 -60.72
CA PRO A 13 6.85 -22.95 -61.41
C PRO A 13 5.69 -22.65 -60.44
N LEU A 14 4.68 -21.94 -60.96
CA LEU A 14 3.44 -21.53 -60.28
C LEU A 14 2.59 -22.73 -59.81
N LEU A 15 2.42 -22.89 -58.49
CA LEU A 15 1.26 -23.58 -57.92
C LEU A 15 0.33 -22.51 -57.35
N VAL A 16 -0.82 -22.32 -57.99
CA VAL A 16 -1.90 -21.48 -57.47
C VAL A 16 -2.55 -22.26 -56.33
N ALA A 17 -2.10 -22.01 -55.10
CA ALA A 17 -2.87 -22.35 -53.91
C ALA A 17 -3.97 -21.29 -53.76
N LEU A 18 -5.23 -21.74 -53.80
CA LEU A 18 -6.39 -20.99 -53.35
C LEU A 18 -6.16 -20.61 -51.88
N VAL A 19 -5.68 -19.39 -51.64
CA VAL A 19 -5.70 -18.78 -50.31
C VAL A 19 -7.13 -18.38 -50.04
N ASP A 20 -7.75 -19.04 -49.06
CA ASP A 20 -9.02 -18.65 -48.47
C ASP A 20 -8.95 -17.16 -48.06
N PRO A 21 -9.85 -16.27 -48.55
CA PRO A 21 -9.86 -14.87 -48.15
C PRO A 21 -10.04 -14.67 -46.64
N ALA A 22 -10.44 -15.70 -45.89
CA ALA A 22 -10.53 -15.68 -44.43
C ALA A 22 -9.17 -15.62 -43.70
N LEU A 23 -8.04 -15.93 -44.37
CA LEU A 23 -6.70 -15.85 -43.76
C LEU A 23 -6.05 -14.47 -43.88
N ALA A 24 -6.67 -13.52 -44.60
CA ALA A 24 -6.21 -12.15 -44.72
C ALA A 24 -7.00 -11.22 -43.77
N THR A 25 -6.68 -11.25 -42.46
CA THR A 25 -6.75 -10.13 -41.47
C THR A 25 -6.82 -10.62 -40.01
N ALA A 26 -5.97 -11.56 -39.61
CA ALA A 26 -5.70 -11.70 -38.18
C ALA A 26 -4.98 -10.43 -37.69
N LYS A 27 -5.69 -9.54 -36.97
CA LYS A 27 -5.07 -8.37 -36.30
C LYS A 27 -3.85 -8.86 -35.50
N ALA A 28 -2.77 -8.08 -35.42
CA ALA A 28 -1.65 -8.42 -34.53
C ALA A 28 -2.12 -8.50 -33.06
N PRO A 29 -1.50 -9.34 -32.20
CA PRO A 29 -1.81 -9.34 -30.76
C PRO A 29 -1.54 -7.95 -30.17
N PRO A 30 -2.34 -7.51 -29.16
CA PRO A 30 -2.09 -6.25 -28.49
C PRO A 30 -0.68 -6.19 -27.90
N ARG A 31 -0.06 -5.01 -27.96
CA ARG A 31 1.25 -4.74 -27.35
C ARG A 31 1.06 -4.03 -26.03
N PHE A 32 1.62 -4.59 -24.96
CA PHE A 32 1.63 -3.99 -23.63
C PHE A 32 3.03 -3.47 -23.31
N ARG A 33 3.11 -2.31 -22.65
CA ARG A 33 4.36 -1.81 -22.08
C ARG A 33 4.09 -0.82 -20.96
N VAL A 34 5.02 -0.73 -20.02
CA VAL A 34 5.14 0.42 -19.11
C VAL A 34 6.12 1.42 -19.72
N GLY A 35 5.82 2.72 -19.62
CA GLY A 35 6.73 3.76 -20.07
C GLY A 35 6.34 5.16 -19.63
N PRO A 36 7.17 6.17 -19.88
CA PRO A 36 6.88 7.54 -19.47
C PRO A 36 5.70 8.12 -20.26
N HIS A 37 4.77 8.76 -19.56
CA HIS A 37 3.68 9.55 -20.15
C HIS A 37 3.40 10.78 -19.29
N ARG A 38 3.65 11.97 -19.85
CA ARG A 38 3.39 13.28 -19.21
C ARG A 38 4.00 13.42 -17.81
N GLY A 39 5.21 12.87 -17.65
CA GLY A 39 6.07 13.05 -16.48
C GLY A 39 6.07 11.90 -15.47
N SER A 40 5.29 10.84 -15.67
CA SER A 40 5.26 9.66 -14.79
C SER A 40 5.11 8.36 -15.59
N PRO A 41 5.48 7.18 -15.05
CA PRO A 41 5.20 5.89 -15.67
C PRO A 41 3.72 5.68 -15.98
N CYS A 42 3.41 4.91 -17.01
CA CYS A 42 2.06 4.66 -17.50
C CYS A 42 2.00 3.30 -18.19
N LEU A 43 0.87 2.63 -18.06
CA LEU A 43 0.52 1.48 -18.88
C LEU A 43 0.14 1.94 -20.29
N PHE A 44 0.61 1.21 -21.31
CA PHE A 44 0.20 1.39 -22.69
C PHE A 44 -0.34 0.10 -23.27
N VAL A 45 -1.44 0.21 -24.02
CA VAL A 45 -1.99 -0.85 -24.87
C VAL A 45 -1.94 -0.34 -26.31
N ASN A 46 -1.17 -1.01 -27.17
CA ASN A 46 -0.93 -0.60 -28.56
C ASN A 46 -0.43 0.85 -28.67
N ASP A 47 0.50 1.23 -27.80
CA ASP A 47 1.08 2.58 -27.71
C ASP A 47 0.06 3.69 -27.35
N VAL A 48 -1.16 3.32 -26.94
CA VAL A 48 -2.16 4.23 -26.36
C VAL A 48 -2.06 4.12 -24.84
N PRO A 49 -1.86 5.24 -24.10
CA PRO A 49 -1.84 5.21 -22.64
C PRO A 49 -3.21 4.79 -22.11
N ARG A 50 -3.23 3.91 -21.12
CA ARG A 50 -4.46 3.45 -20.43
C ARG A 50 -4.31 3.60 -18.94
N PHE A 51 -5.40 3.95 -18.27
CA PHE A 51 -5.38 4.12 -16.83
C PHE A 51 -5.40 2.74 -16.18
N PRO A 52 -4.41 2.39 -15.35
CA PRO A 52 -4.25 1.05 -14.81
C PRO A 52 -5.22 0.79 -13.64
N MET A 53 -6.52 0.71 -13.94
CA MET A 53 -7.58 0.33 -13.00
C MET A 53 -7.98 -1.13 -13.28
N TYR A 54 -7.68 -2.02 -12.34
CA TYR A 54 -7.95 -3.45 -12.47
C TYR A 54 -9.02 -3.90 -11.50
N LEU A 55 -9.69 -4.99 -11.85
CA LEU A 55 -10.37 -5.86 -10.90
C LEU A 55 -9.44 -6.99 -10.49
N PHE A 56 -9.39 -7.29 -9.19
CA PHE A 56 -8.79 -8.52 -8.67
C PHE A 56 -9.84 -9.38 -7.98
N GLU A 57 -9.91 -10.67 -8.35
CA GLU A 57 -10.75 -11.64 -7.66
C GLU A 57 -10.10 -13.04 -7.57
N GLN A 58 -10.65 -13.85 -6.66
CA GLN A 58 -10.46 -15.30 -6.62
C GLN A 58 -11.28 -15.96 -7.72
N GLU A 59 -10.75 -16.01 -8.94
CA GLU A 59 -11.48 -16.19 -10.20
C GLU A 59 -12.48 -15.06 -10.48
N ILE A 60 -12.44 -14.53 -11.70
CA ILE A 60 -13.25 -13.36 -12.07
C ILE A 60 -14.74 -13.72 -12.07
N SER A 61 -15.58 -12.89 -11.45
CA SER A 61 -17.03 -12.99 -11.46
C SER A 61 -17.63 -12.23 -12.64
N ALA A 62 -18.72 -12.75 -13.22
CA ALA A 62 -19.43 -12.07 -14.30
C ALA A 62 -20.14 -10.78 -13.83
N ALA A 63 -20.42 -10.66 -12.52
CA ALA A 63 -21.13 -9.54 -11.93
C ALA A 63 -20.24 -8.30 -11.85
N ASP A 64 -18.99 -8.47 -11.40
CA ASP A 64 -18.07 -7.36 -11.17
C ASP A 64 -17.25 -6.99 -12.41
N ALA A 65 -17.16 -7.90 -13.40
CA ALA A 65 -16.29 -7.71 -14.56
C ALA A 65 -16.55 -6.42 -15.36
N PRO A 66 -17.81 -6.02 -15.69
CA PRO A 66 -18.07 -4.67 -16.17
C PRO A 66 -17.95 -3.69 -15.00
N PRO A 67 -17.11 -2.63 -15.03
CA PRO A 67 -16.61 -1.88 -16.19
C PRO A 67 -15.09 -2.01 -16.43
N PHE A 68 -14.46 -3.09 -16.00
CA PHE A 68 -13.01 -3.23 -16.04
C PHE A 68 -12.50 -3.74 -17.40
N GLU A 69 -11.32 -3.26 -17.80
CA GLU A 69 -10.57 -3.79 -18.93
C GLU A 69 -9.41 -4.70 -18.49
N PHE A 70 -8.83 -4.43 -17.33
CA PHE A 70 -7.67 -5.15 -16.82
C PHE A 70 -8.06 -6.01 -15.62
N PHE A 71 -7.56 -7.25 -15.60
CA PHE A 71 -7.96 -8.24 -14.62
C PHE A 71 -6.72 -8.95 -14.07
N SER A 72 -6.59 -9.00 -12.76
CA SER A 72 -5.62 -9.82 -12.05
C SER A 72 -6.40 -10.86 -11.24
N PHE A 73 -5.89 -12.08 -11.11
CA PHE A 73 -6.65 -13.13 -10.43
C PHE A 73 -5.76 -14.29 -10.00
N ILE A 74 -6.28 -15.02 -9.01
CA ILE A 74 -5.79 -16.31 -8.54
C ILE A 74 -6.91 -17.34 -8.66
N GLU A 75 -6.60 -18.61 -8.39
CA GLU A 75 -7.60 -19.66 -8.23
C GLU A 75 -8.26 -19.59 -6.85
N LYS A 76 -9.54 -19.98 -6.76
CA LYS A 76 -10.39 -19.75 -5.59
C LYS A 76 -10.04 -20.55 -4.34
N THR A 77 -9.46 -21.73 -4.48
CA THR A 77 -9.31 -22.71 -3.39
C THR A 77 -7.86 -22.93 -2.95
N SER A 78 -6.91 -22.78 -3.86
CA SER A 78 -5.54 -23.26 -3.73
C SER A 78 -4.49 -22.28 -4.25
N PHE A 79 -4.91 -21.08 -4.66
CA PHE A 79 -4.10 -20.16 -5.47
C PHE A 79 -3.71 -20.80 -6.82
N LEU A 80 -3.11 -20.00 -7.71
CA LEU A 80 -2.76 -20.44 -9.06
C LEU A 80 -1.27 -20.77 -9.11
N ASP A 81 -0.91 -22.05 -8.99
CA ASP A 81 0.48 -22.53 -9.02
C ASP A 81 0.96 -22.89 -10.44
N LEU A 82 2.17 -23.45 -10.54
CA LEU A 82 2.74 -23.90 -11.82
C LEU A 82 2.18 -25.24 -12.31
N GLY A 83 1.29 -25.92 -11.58
CA GLY A 83 0.86 -27.27 -11.90
C GLY A 83 2.00 -28.29 -11.83
N TRP A 84 3.03 -28.04 -11.01
CA TRP A 84 4.25 -28.85 -10.96
C TRP A 84 4.05 -30.16 -10.18
N THR A 85 3.55 -31.19 -10.86
CA THR A 85 3.08 -32.43 -10.22
C THR A 85 4.17 -33.47 -10.01
N GLY A 86 5.32 -33.35 -10.68
CA GLY A 86 6.44 -34.29 -10.56
C GLY A 86 7.70 -33.82 -11.31
N PRO A 87 8.81 -34.58 -11.24
CA PRO A 87 10.04 -34.24 -11.96
C PRO A 87 9.81 -34.09 -13.47
N GLY A 88 9.91 -32.85 -13.96
CA GLY A 88 9.64 -32.50 -15.37
C GLY A 88 8.17 -32.68 -15.82
N GLN A 89 7.23 -32.89 -14.90
CA GLN A 89 5.81 -33.10 -15.19
C GLN A 89 4.99 -31.88 -14.76
N GLN A 90 4.03 -31.50 -15.60
CA GLN A 90 3.20 -30.31 -15.40
C GLN A 90 1.74 -30.60 -15.81
N ASP A 91 0.78 -30.15 -15.00
CA ASP A 91 -0.67 -30.22 -15.27
C ASP A 91 -1.25 -28.81 -15.45
N PHE A 92 -1.78 -28.53 -16.63
CA PHE A 92 -2.37 -27.22 -16.97
C PHE A 92 -3.88 -27.13 -16.74
N THR A 93 -4.52 -28.18 -16.21
CA THR A 93 -5.99 -28.26 -16.07
C THR A 93 -6.57 -27.06 -15.29
N VAL A 94 -5.90 -26.64 -14.22
CA VAL A 94 -6.36 -25.53 -13.38
C VAL A 94 -6.24 -24.19 -14.12
N ILE A 95 -5.08 -23.89 -14.70
CA ILE A 95 -4.88 -22.63 -15.43
C ILE A 95 -5.83 -22.53 -16.64
N ASP A 96 -6.04 -23.63 -17.37
CA ASP A 96 -6.97 -23.67 -18.51
C ASP A 96 -8.41 -23.39 -18.07
N ARG A 97 -8.83 -23.94 -16.94
CA ARG A 97 -10.15 -23.65 -16.35
C ARG A 97 -10.27 -22.17 -15.98
N VAL A 98 -9.32 -21.64 -15.21
CA VAL A 98 -9.37 -20.25 -14.71
C VAL A 98 -9.34 -19.26 -15.88
N MET A 99 -8.48 -19.49 -16.88
CA MET A 99 -8.42 -18.64 -18.07
C MET A 99 -9.70 -18.71 -18.91
N ARG A 100 -10.35 -19.87 -19.00
CA ARG A 100 -11.67 -20.01 -19.65
C ARG A 100 -12.75 -19.23 -18.90
N VAL A 101 -12.82 -19.37 -17.58
CA VAL A 101 -13.77 -18.62 -16.73
C VAL A 101 -13.57 -17.11 -16.92
N PHE A 102 -12.32 -16.64 -16.88
CA PHE A 102 -11.99 -15.26 -17.20
C PHE A 102 -12.50 -14.84 -18.58
N ALA A 103 -12.25 -15.64 -19.63
CA ALA A 103 -12.65 -15.30 -21.00
C ALA A 103 -14.16 -15.28 -21.20
N GLU A 104 -14.91 -16.13 -20.48
CA GLU A 104 -16.37 -16.16 -20.46
C GLU A 104 -16.96 -14.92 -19.76
N HIS A 105 -16.40 -14.52 -18.63
CA HIS A 105 -16.91 -13.42 -17.81
C HIS A 105 -16.42 -12.03 -18.27
N ALA A 106 -15.21 -11.95 -18.83
CA ALA A 106 -14.58 -10.72 -19.32
C ALA A 106 -14.18 -10.87 -20.81
N PRO A 107 -15.14 -10.95 -21.74
CA PRO A 107 -14.87 -11.30 -23.15
C PRO A 107 -14.01 -10.28 -23.91
N SER A 108 -13.84 -9.07 -23.37
CA SER A 108 -12.97 -8.02 -23.96
C SER A 108 -11.78 -7.63 -23.07
N GLY A 109 -11.61 -8.28 -21.92
CA GLY A 109 -10.59 -7.94 -20.94
C GLY A 109 -9.19 -8.47 -21.25
N TYR A 110 -8.21 -7.97 -20.51
CA TYR A 110 -6.82 -8.42 -20.51
C TYR A 110 -6.43 -9.02 -19.16
N ALA A 111 -5.77 -10.17 -19.23
CA ALA A 111 -5.42 -10.99 -18.06
C ALA A 111 -3.97 -10.76 -17.60
N LEU A 112 -3.82 -10.57 -16.30
CA LEU A 112 -2.58 -10.55 -15.54
C LEU A 112 -2.65 -11.63 -14.43
N PRO A 113 -2.65 -12.93 -14.78
CA PRO A 113 -2.74 -13.99 -13.79
C PRO A 113 -1.56 -13.93 -12.79
N ARG A 114 -1.84 -14.21 -11.52
CA ARG A 114 -0.84 -14.31 -10.46
C ARG A 114 -0.39 -15.76 -10.30
N LEU A 115 0.82 -16.07 -10.76
CA LEU A 115 1.40 -17.41 -10.78
C LEU A 115 2.32 -17.61 -9.57
N HIS A 116 1.98 -18.58 -8.73
CA HIS A 116 2.75 -18.96 -7.55
C HIS A 116 3.86 -19.95 -7.91
N LEU A 117 5.07 -19.66 -7.45
CA LEU A 117 6.31 -20.40 -7.73
C LEU A 117 6.68 -21.36 -6.58
N TRP A 118 5.71 -21.69 -5.71
CA TRP A 118 5.92 -22.60 -4.58
C TRP A 118 6.42 -23.97 -5.05
N ALA A 119 7.36 -24.54 -4.29
CA ALA A 119 7.80 -25.89 -4.53
C ALA A 119 6.75 -26.90 -4.01
N PRO A 120 6.37 -27.91 -4.80
CA PRO A 120 5.42 -28.93 -4.38
C PRO A 120 6.02 -29.81 -3.29
N SER A 121 5.16 -30.47 -2.50
CA SER A 121 5.57 -31.31 -1.36
C SER A 121 6.64 -32.35 -1.73
N TRP A 122 6.48 -33.06 -2.85
CA TRP A 122 7.47 -34.05 -3.29
C TRP A 122 8.84 -33.43 -3.53
N TRP A 123 8.91 -32.18 -4.01
CA TRP A 123 10.17 -31.50 -4.27
C TRP A 123 10.83 -31.14 -2.95
N LEU A 124 10.06 -30.58 -2.01
CA LEU A 124 10.52 -30.26 -0.66
C LEU A 124 11.03 -31.50 0.07
N ASP A 125 10.39 -32.66 -0.11
CA ASP A 125 10.78 -33.93 0.52
C ASP A 125 12.07 -34.52 -0.08
N THR A 126 12.33 -34.27 -1.36
CA THR A 126 13.50 -34.79 -2.08
C THR A 126 14.70 -33.85 -2.08
N HIS A 127 14.52 -32.57 -1.70
CA HIS A 127 15.56 -31.55 -1.69
C HIS A 127 15.74 -30.90 -0.30
N PRO A 128 15.95 -31.66 0.79
CA PRO A 128 15.97 -31.12 2.15
C PRO A 128 17.03 -30.02 2.38
N GLY A 129 18.15 -30.03 1.63
CA GLY A 129 19.19 -28.99 1.73
C GLY A 129 18.84 -27.65 1.06
N ASP A 130 17.73 -27.61 0.31
CA ASP A 130 17.24 -26.45 -0.42
C ASP A 130 15.88 -25.95 0.11
N VAL A 131 15.36 -26.56 1.17
CA VAL A 131 14.18 -26.10 1.92
C VAL A 131 14.62 -25.08 2.97
N VAL A 132 13.80 -24.05 3.22
CA VAL A 132 14.05 -23.09 4.30
C VAL A 132 14.26 -23.83 5.63
N ASP A 133 15.34 -23.48 6.32
CA ASP A 133 15.64 -23.96 7.67
C ASP A 133 15.69 -22.79 8.66
N TYR A 134 15.61 -23.08 9.95
CA TYR A 134 15.36 -22.09 10.99
C TYR A 134 16.42 -22.08 12.09
N ALA A 135 16.84 -20.89 12.52
CA ALA A 135 17.78 -20.77 13.64
C ALA A 135 17.13 -21.12 15.00
N ILE A 136 15.79 -21.13 15.06
CA ILE A 136 15.01 -21.61 16.20
C ILE A 136 14.18 -22.79 15.70
N THR A 137 14.31 -23.95 16.35
CA THR A 137 13.55 -25.14 15.95
C THR A 137 12.05 -24.89 16.10
N PRO A 138 11.28 -24.93 15.00
CA PRO A 138 9.82 -24.88 15.06
C PRO A 138 9.32 -26.12 15.83
N GLY A 139 8.26 -25.96 16.63
CA GLY A 139 7.70 -27.09 17.40
C GLY A 139 7.18 -28.23 16.52
N THR A 140 6.64 -29.29 17.13
CA THR A 140 6.14 -30.50 16.43
C THR A 140 4.86 -30.27 15.60
N ALA A 141 4.33 -29.04 15.55
CA ALA A 141 3.19 -28.70 14.70
C ALA A 141 3.64 -28.61 13.24
N GLY A 142 2.80 -29.08 12.30
CA GLY A 142 3.09 -28.99 10.87
C GLY A 142 3.13 -27.53 10.40
N ILE A 143 4.31 -26.91 10.44
CA ILE A 143 4.53 -25.56 9.90
C ILE A 143 4.59 -25.61 8.36
N PRO A 144 4.11 -24.57 7.65
CA PRO A 144 4.31 -24.46 6.22
C PRO A 144 5.79 -24.52 5.85
N ARG A 145 6.12 -25.31 4.82
CA ARG A 145 7.47 -25.46 4.26
C ARG A 145 7.51 -24.81 2.89
N ASP A 146 8.64 -24.19 2.55
CA ASP A 146 8.89 -23.64 1.21
C ASP A 146 10.37 -23.80 0.83
N ALA A 147 10.68 -23.66 -0.45
CA ALA A 147 12.05 -23.64 -0.93
C ALA A 147 12.78 -22.39 -0.41
N SER A 148 14.05 -22.54 -0.05
CA SER A 148 14.93 -21.41 0.22
C SER A 148 14.99 -20.52 -1.02
N PHE A 149 14.79 -19.21 -0.85
CA PHE A 149 14.98 -18.27 -1.95
C PHE A 149 16.44 -18.24 -2.45
N ALA A 150 17.41 -18.71 -1.66
CA ALA A 150 18.79 -18.89 -2.05
C ALA A 150 19.05 -20.18 -2.86
N SER A 151 18.07 -21.08 -2.98
CA SER A 151 18.22 -22.34 -3.71
C SER A 151 18.35 -22.10 -5.21
N LEU A 152 19.56 -22.31 -5.74
CA LEU A 152 19.79 -22.34 -7.18
C LEU A 152 19.07 -23.52 -7.84
N THR A 153 18.91 -24.65 -7.14
CA THR A 153 18.20 -25.83 -7.64
C THR A 153 16.73 -25.52 -7.86
N TRP A 154 16.04 -24.95 -6.86
CA TRP A 154 14.64 -24.52 -7.00
C TRP A 154 14.49 -23.48 -8.12
N ARG A 155 15.33 -22.44 -8.12
CA ARG A 155 15.29 -21.40 -9.17
C ARG A 155 15.39 -22.02 -10.57
N GLN A 156 16.26 -23.02 -10.75
CA GLN A 156 16.43 -23.70 -12.04
C GLN A 156 15.22 -24.57 -12.40
N GLU A 157 14.76 -25.43 -11.49
CA GLU A 157 13.71 -26.41 -11.77
C GLU A 157 12.31 -25.78 -11.84
N ALA A 158 11.94 -24.94 -10.87
CA ALA A 158 10.71 -24.15 -10.95
C ALA A 158 10.76 -23.19 -12.15
N GLY A 159 11.96 -22.69 -12.49
CA GLY A 159 12.17 -21.87 -13.68
C GLY A 159 11.88 -22.62 -14.99
N ALA A 160 12.20 -23.92 -15.05
CA ALA A 160 11.85 -24.74 -16.20
C ALA A 160 10.32 -24.92 -16.32
N MET A 161 9.62 -25.11 -15.20
CA MET A 161 8.16 -25.18 -15.17
C MET A 161 7.50 -23.85 -15.54
N LEU A 162 8.07 -22.73 -15.08
CA LEU A 162 7.62 -21.39 -15.47
C LEU A 162 7.80 -21.15 -16.97
N ARG A 163 8.90 -21.63 -17.59
CA ARG A 163 9.07 -21.53 -19.06
C ARG A 163 7.93 -22.22 -19.81
N SER A 164 7.61 -23.44 -19.42
CA SER A 164 6.53 -24.22 -20.01
C SER A 164 5.16 -23.56 -19.77
N MET A 165 4.90 -23.05 -18.56
CA MET A 165 3.67 -22.31 -18.23
C MET A 165 3.51 -21.04 -19.07
N VAL A 166 4.57 -20.25 -19.24
CA VAL A 166 4.53 -19.04 -20.07
C VAL A 166 4.21 -19.41 -21.52
N ARG A 167 4.90 -20.41 -22.09
CA ARG A 167 4.59 -20.88 -23.46
C ARG A 167 3.14 -21.35 -23.58
N HIS A 168 2.67 -22.17 -22.64
CA HIS A 168 1.30 -22.67 -22.60
C HIS A 168 0.27 -21.54 -22.58
N LEU A 169 0.45 -20.53 -21.72
CA LEU A 169 -0.40 -19.35 -21.68
C LEU A 169 -0.43 -18.59 -23.01
N LEU A 170 0.71 -18.45 -23.68
CA LEU A 170 0.79 -17.70 -24.94
C LEU A 170 0.27 -18.46 -26.15
N ASP A 171 0.46 -19.77 -26.18
CA ASP A 171 0.01 -20.66 -27.25
C ASP A 171 -1.47 -21.08 -27.08
N GLY A 172 -2.02 -20.95 -25.87
CA GLY A 172 -3.41 -21.25 -25.55
C GLY A 172 -4.43 -20.29 -26.19
N PRO A 173 -5.74 -20.63 -26.14
CA PRO A 173 -6.81 -19.87 -26.81
C PRO A 173 -6.84 -18.38 -26.44
N GLU A 174 -6.51 -18.07 -25.19
CA GLU A 174 -6.57 -16.71 -24.65
C GLU A 174 -5.21 -16.01 -24.59
N GLY A 175 -4.15 -16.59 -25.17
CA GLY A 175 -2.79 -16.07 -25.09
C GLY A 175 -2.58 -14.69 -25.72
N ARG A 176 -3.53 -14.24 -26.55
CA ARG A 176 -3.59 -12.87 -27.09
C ARG A 176 -4.15 -11.84 -26.10
N ARG A 177 -4.85 -12.29 -25.05
CA ARG A 177 -5.43 -11.46 -23.98
C ARG A 177 -4.54 -11.41 -22.73
N VAL A 178 -3.54 -12.27 -22.63
CA VAL A 178 -2.55 -12.23 -21.55
C VAL A 178 -1.63 -11.02 -21.74
N MET A 179 -1.74 -10.03 -20.84
CA MET A 179 -0.92 -8.83 -20.88
C MET A 179 0.40 -8.99 -20.15
N GLY A 180 0.44 -9.91 -19.19
CA GLY A 180 1.58 -10.16 -18.33
C GLY A 180 1.31 -11.29 -17.36
N VAL A 181 2.22 -11.47 -16.41
CA VAL A 181 2.01 -12.32 -15.24
C VAL A 181 2.49 -11.60 -13.99
N THR A 182 1.82 -11.83 -12.87
CA THR A 182 2.36 -11.51 -11.56
C THR A 182 3.08 -12.74 -11.03
N ILE A 183 4.40 -12.67 -10.84
CA ILE A 183 5.15 -13.80 -10.26
C ILE A 183 5.14 -13.69 -8.73
N ALA A 184 4.71 -14.76 -8.08
CA ALA A 184 4.47 -14.82 -6.65
C ALA A 184 5.29 -15.95 -6.02
N GLY A 185 5.81 -15.74 -4.81
CA GLY A 185 6.54 -16.74 -4.03
C GLY A 185 6.47 -16.43 -2.54
N GLY A 186 6.81 -17.38 -1.66
CA GLY A 186 6.77 -17.18 -0.22
C GLY A 186 5.37 -17.03 0.37
N LEU A 187 5.31 -16.51 1.60
CA LEU A 187 4.08 -16.33 2.36
C LEU A 187 3.10 -15.43 1.60
N TYR A 188 1.88 -15.94 1.40
CA TYR A 188 0.80 -15.34 0.60
C TYR A 188 1.18 -15.01 -0.86
N GLY A 189 2.34 -15.45 -1.34
CA GLY A 189 2.87 -15.07 -2.65
C GLY A 189 3.48 -13.66 -2.70
N GLU A 190 3.87 -13.10 -1.55
CA GLU A 190 4.35 -11.71 -1.39
C GLU A 190 5.87 -11.61 -1.19
N TRP A 191 6.61 -12.68 -1.53
CA TRP A 191 8.07 -12.77 -1.38
C TRP A 191 8.58 -12.55 0.06
N LEU A 192 7.66 -12.71 1.03
CA LEU A 192 7.93 -12.80 2.46
C LEU A 192 8.35 -14.24 2.80
N CYS A 193 9.41 -14.40 3.59
CA CYS A 193 9.83 -15.73 4.02
C CYS A 193 8.81 -16.32 5.03
N TYR A 194 8.54 -17.62 4.95
CA TYR A 194 7.67 -18.27 5.92
C TYR A 194 8.31 -18.35 7.31
N ASN A 195 7.47 -18.19 8.34
CA ASN A 195 7.78 -18.40 9.76
C ASN A 195 8.96 -17.55 10.28
N ALA A 196 8.91 -16.24 10.00
CA ALA A 196 9.94 -15.27 10.40
C ALA A 196 10.27 -15.30 11.90
N GLU A 197 9.31 -15.64 12.76
CA GLU A 197 9.47 -15.81 14.21
C GLU A 197 10.51 -16.87 14.61
N TYR A 198 10.83 -17.80 13.70
CA TYR A 198 11.86 -18.81 13.89
C TYR A 198 13.22 -18.46 13.26
N LEU A 199 13.38 -17.22 12.79
CA LEU A 199 14.61 -16.66 12.22
C LEU A 199 15.16 -17.48 11.03
N PRO A 200 14.38 -17.62 9.94
CA PRO A 200 14.89 -18.16 8.68
C PRO A 200 15.99 -17.27 8.09
N ASP A 201 16.83 -17.70 7.17
CA ASP A 201 16.96 -19.03 6.60
C ASP A 201 18.35 -19.56 6.98
N THR A 202 18.41 -20.74 7.58
CA THR A 202 19.67 -21.43 7.94
C THR A 202 20.03 -22.58 7.01
N SER A 203 19.30 -22.73 5.91
CA SER A 203 19.47 -23.85 4.97
C SER A 203 20.87 -23.88 4.35
N GLU A 204 21.25 -25.07 3.86
CA GLU A 204 22.53 -25.23 3.16
C GLU A 204 22.56 -24.39 1.87
N ALA A 205 21.42 -24.21 1.19
CA ALA A 205 21.30 -23.27 0.09
C ALA A 205 21.68 -21.83 0.49
N MET A 206 21.14 -21.36 1.61
CA MET A 206 21.46 -20.03 2.14
C MET A 206 22.92 -19.90 2.55
N ARG A 207 23.50 -20.93 3.18
CA ARG A 207 24.93 -20.97 3.53
C ARG A 207 25.83 -20.86 2.30
N ARG A 208 25.50 -21.58 1.21
CA ARG A 208 26.27 -21.50 -0.05
C ARG A 208 26.20 -20.10 -0.67
N ALA A 209 25.01 -19.50 -0.73
CA ALA A 209 24.84 -18.14 -1.23
C ALA A 209 25.64 -17.12 -0.39
N TRP A 210 25.55 -17.23 0.93
CA TRP A 210 26.31 -16.36 1.83
C TRP A 210 27.82 -16.48 1.66
N ILE A 211 28.36 -17.69 1.47
CA ILE A 211 29.80 -17.87 1.20
C ILE A 211 30.21 -17.22 -0.13
N ALA A 212 29.40 -17.36 -1.18
CA ALA A 212 29.67 -16.72 -2.47
C ALA A 212 29.70 -15.20 -2.33
N ASP A 213 28.72 -14.65 -1.63
CA ASP A 213 28.58 -13.21 -1.38
C ASP A 213 29.74 -12.65 -0.56
N LEU A 214 30.20 -13.37 0.47
CA LEU A 214 31.37 -12.96 1.25
C LEU A 214 32.63 -12.93 0.38
N ARG A 215 32.82 -13.93 -0.49
CA ARG A 215 33.95 -13.96 -1.43
C ARG A 215 33.90 -12.76 -2.36
N GLU A 216 32.74 -12.42 -2.92
CA GLU A 216 32.59 -11.24 -3.77
C GLU A 216 32.88 -9.95 -2.97
N LYS A 217 32.20 -9.76 -1.84
CA LYS A 217 32.29 -8.54 -1.01
C LYS A 217 33.72 -8.25 -0.54
N TYR A 218 34.47 -9.28 -0.16
CA TYR A 218 35.84 -9.15 0.34
C TYR A 218 36.91 -9.45 -0.71
N GLY A 219 36.53 -9.62 -1.99
CA GLY A 219 37.47 -9.87 -3.09
C GLY A 219 38.27 -11.16 -2.95
N ASP A 220 37.67 -12.19 -2.36
CA ASP A 220 38.24 -13.49 -2.01
C ASP A 220 39.52 -13.40 -1.15
N ASP A 221 39.72 -12.27 -0.44
CA ASP A 221 40.83 -12.03 0.46
C ASP A 221 40.40 -12.29 1.91
N VAL A 222 40.84 -13.42 2.47
CA VAL A 222 40.51 -13.81 3.85
C VAL A 222 41.03 -12.79 4.88
N THR A 223 42.06 -12.01 4.56
CA THR A 223 42.58 -10.97 5.47
C THR A 223 41.56 -9.85 5.63
N ARG A 224 40.86 -9.48 4.54
CA ARG A 224 39.79 -8.48 4.57
C ARG A 224 38.57 -8.98 5.34
N LEU A 225 38.20 -10.25 5.17
CA LEU A 225 37.13 -10.89 5.94
C LEU A 225 37.44 -10.85 7.44
N ARG A 226 38.62 -11.35 7.84
CA ARG A 226 39.07 -11.38 9.25
C ARG A 226 39.11 -9.98 9.86
N SER A 227 39.60 -9.00 9.10
CA SER A 227 39.62 -7.60 9.54
C SER A 227 38.22 -7.01 9.67
N ALA A 228 37.29 -7.34 8.78
CA ALA A 228 35.92 -6.81 8.83
C ALA A 228 35.10 -7.45 9.96
N TRP A 229 35.30 -8.74 10.22
CA TRP A 229 34.58 -9.47 11.27
C TRP A 229 35.26 -9.37 12.64
N ASN A 230 36.45 -8.76 12.71
CA ASN A 230 37.30 -8.76 13.90
C ASN A 230 37.51 -10.18 14.47
N ASP A 231 37.68 -11.16 13.58
CA ASP A 231 37.85 -12.57 13.92
C ASP A 231 39.07 -13.14 13.18
N PRO A 232 40.19 -13.41 13.85
CA PRO A 232 41.39 -13.96 13.20
C PRO A 232 41.21 -15.41 12.72
N ALA A 233 40.21 -16.13 13.21
CA ALA A 233 39.92 -17.51 12.82
C ALA A 233 38.96 -17.59 11.61
N ALA A 234 38.33 -16.49 11.21
CA ALA A 234 37.37 -16.48 10.11
C ALA A 234 37.98 -17.01 8.80
N THR A 235 37.20 -17.82 8.09
CA THR A 235 37.49 -18.32 6.74
C THR A 235 36.20 -18.35 5.92
N PHE A 236 36.30 -18.22 4.60
CA PHE A 236 35.12 -18.31 3.73
C PHE A 236 34.43 -19.67 3.82
N SER A 237 35.19 -20.77 3.79
CA SER A 237 34.61 -22.12 3.82
C SER A 237 34.01 -22.51 5.17
N GLY A 238 34.56 -21.96 6.26
CA GLY A 238 34.10 -22.19 7.62
C GLY A 238 33.02 -21.23 8.10
N ALA A 239 32.55 -20.31 7.25
CA ALA A 239 31.49 -19.39 7.60
C ALA A 239 30.18 -20.17 7.87
N ALA A 240 29.70 -20.09 9.12
CA ALA A 240 28.41 -20.63 9.55
C ALA A 240 27.36 -19.52 9.69
N ILE A 241 26.11 -19.79 9.30
CA ILE A 241 25.02 -18.82 9.38
C ILE A 241 24.87 -18.31 10.84
N PRO A 242 24.62 -17.01 11.08
CA PRO A 242 24.39 -16.49 12.42
C PRO A 242 23.27 -17.23 13.17
N THR A 243 23.58 -17.61 14.41
CA THR A 243 22.64 -18.29 15.31
C THR A 243 21.54 -17.35 15.80
N ALA A 244 20.49 -17.88 16.44
CA ALA A 244 19.48 -17.04 17.08
C ALA A 244 20.07 -16.07 18.11
N ALA A 245 21.07 -16.52 18.88
CA ALA A 245 21.80 -15.68 19.83
C ALA A 245 22.59 -14.56 19.13
N ASP A 246 23.30 -14.87 18.04
CA ASP A 246 24.02 -13.87 17.25
C ASP A 246 23.07 -12.80 16.70
N ARG A 247 21.93 -13.23 16.16
CA ARG A 247 20.91 -12.33 15.60
C ARG A 247 20.25 -11.48 16.68
N ARG A 248 19.96 -12.03 17.86
CA ARG A 248 19.31 -11.27 18.95
C ARG A 248 20.27 -10.43 19.79
N ALA A 249 21.58 -10.63 19.64
CA ALA A 249 22.59 -9.92 20.42
C ALA A 249 22.50 -8.40 20.23
N ARG A 250 22.56 -7.67 21.35
CA ARG A 250 22.55 -6.21 21.43
C ARG A 250 23.90 -5.74 21.98
N SER A 251 24.43 -4.66 21.45
CA SER A 251 25.64 -4.00 21.94
C SER A 251 25.30 -2.80 22.83
N VAL A 252 24.40 -1.92 22.37
CA VAL A 252 23.93 -0.75 23.13
C VAL A 252 22.44 -0.56 22.88
N GLY A 253 21.61 -0.79 23.90
CA GLY A 253 20.16 -0.68 23.80
C GLY A 253 19.57 -1.62 22.75
N LEU A 254 18.99 -1.05 21.69
CA LEU A 254 18.46 -1.78 20.54
C LEU A 254 19.51 -2.05 19.45
N PHE A 255 20.69 -1.45 19.52
CA PHE A 255 21.69 -1.49 18.45
C PHE A 255 22.66 -2.65 18.58
N ARG A 256 22.98 -3.28 17.45
CA ARG A 256 24.24 -4.01 17.22
C ARG A 256 25.32 -3.01 16.88
N ASP A 257 26.50 -3.15 17.46
CA ASP A 257 27.67 -2.38 17.07
C ASP A 257 28.31 -3.02 15.83
N PRO A 258 28.28 -2.37 14.65
CA PRO A 258 28.84 -2.94 13.43
C PRO A 258 30.32 -3.31 13.55
N ALA A 259 31.10 -2.65 14.42
CA ALA A 259 32.51 -2.98 14.65
C ALA A 259 32.72 -4.40 15.22
N THR A 260 31.70 -4.96 15.87
CA THR A 260 31.75 -6.30 16.50
C THR A 260 30.72 -7.27 15.92
N SER A 261 29.73 -6.78 15.18
CA SER A 261 28.62 -7.58 14.64
C SER A 261 28.56 -7.61 13.12
N GLN A 262 29.61 -7.17 12.40
CA GLN A 262 29.64 -7.10 10.94
C GLN A 262 29.24 -8.42 10.26
N ARG A 263 29.59 -9.58 10.84
CA ARG A 263 29.17 -10.91 10.35
C ARG A 263 27.64 -11.04 10.23
N VAL A 264 26.88 -10.50 11.19
CA VAL A 264 25.41 -10.55 11.20
C VAL A 264 24.84 -9.59 10.16
N LEU A 265 25.40 -8.38 10.04
CA LEU A 265 25.01 -7.41 9.03
C LEU A 265 25.26 -7.95 7.61
N ASP A 266 26.41 -8.59 7.38
CA ASP A 266 26.73 -9.24 6.11
C ASP A 266 25.74 -10.36 5.77
N TYR A 267 25.32 -11.14 6.76
CA TYR A 267 24.29 -12.16 6.56
C TYR A 267 22.94 -11.54 6.17
N TYR A 268 22.47 -10.48 6.84
CA TYR A 268 21.21 -9.83 6.48
C TYR A 268 21.25 -9.18 5.10
N GLU A 269 22.39 -8.61 4.70
CA GLU A 269 22.59 -8.14 3.33
C GLU A 269 22.38 -9.27 2.30
N THR A 270 22.99 -10.44 2.50
CA THR A 270 22.76 -11.62 1.66
C THR A 270 21.31 -12.11 1.75
N TYR A 271 20.74 -12.23 2.96
CA TYR A 271 19.39 -12.74 3.21
C TYR A 271 18.32 -11.98 2.42
N HIS A 272 18.38 -10.65 2.42
CA HIS A 272 17.40 -9.86 1.65
C HIS A 272 17.73 -9.83 0.15
N ARG A 273 19.02 -9.86 -0.24
CA ARG A 273 19.44 -9.85 -1.65
C ARG A 273 18.99 -11.11 -2.39
N VAL A 274 19.10 -12.30 -1.80
CA VAL A 274 18.76 -13.56 -2.49
C VAL A 274 17.30 -13.59 -2.96
N THR A 275 16.38 -12.91 -2.27
CA THR A 275 14.99 -12.76 -2.72
C THR A 275 14.90 -11.92 -4.00
N ALA A 276 15.58 -10.77 -4.04
CA ALA A 276 15.62 -9.91 -5.24
C ALA A 276 16.26 -10.63 -6.44
N GLU A 277 17.29 -11.44 -6.22
CA GLU A 277 17.90 -12.27 -7.27
C GLU A 277 16.98 -13.36 -7.79
N ALA A 278 16.23 -14.03 -6.90
CA ALA A 278 15.23 -15.01 -7.30
C ALA A 278 14.16 -14.35 -8.19
N ILE A 279 13.63 -13.20 -7.76
CA ILE A 279 12.72 -12.37 -8.56
C ILE A 279 13.31 -12.04 -9.93
N ALA A 280 14.57 -11.57 -9.98
CA ALA A 280 15.25 -11.22 -11.22
C ALA A 280 15.35 -12.43 -12.18
N HIS A 281 15.66 -13.61 -11.64
CA HIS A 281 15.77 -14.84 -12.41
C HIS A 281 14.44 -15.25 -13.06
N PHE A 282 13.35 -15.25 -12.29
CA PHE A 282 12.02 -15.62 -12.82
C PHE A 282 11.43 -14.55 -13.74
N ALA A 283 11.64 -13.26 -13.44
CA ALA A 283 11.22 -12.17 -14.32
C ALA A 283 11.88 -12.29 -15.70
N ARG A 284 13.18 -12.56 -15.75
CA ARG A 284 13.91 -12.80 -17.00
C ARG A 284 13.36 -13.99 -17.78
N ILE A 285 12.97 -15.09 -17.11
CA ILE A 285 12.34 -16.23 -17.78
C ILE A 285 11.06 -15.80 -18.51
N VAL A 286 10.19 -15.03 -17.86
CA VAL A 286 8.96 -14.53 -18.49
C VAL A 286 9.29 -13.65 -19.71
N LYS A 287 10.30 -12.79 -19.61
CA LYS A 287 10.74 -11.94 -20.73
C LYS A 287 11.30 -12.75 -21.88
N ASP A 288 12.17 -13.72 -21.62
CA ASP A 288 12.77 -14.58 -22.65
C ASP A 288 11.71 -15.37 -23.41
N GLU A 289 10.82 -16.06 -22.70
CA GLU A 289 9.82 -16.95 -23.32
C GLU A 289 8.71 -16.18 -24.03
N SER A 290 8.41 -14.96 -23.59
CA SER A 290 7.45 -14.10 -24.27
C SER A 290 8.05 -13.24 -25.37
N GLY A 291 9.37 -13.29 -25.60
CA GLY A 291 10.07 -12.36 -26.50
C GLY A 291 9.90 -10.89 -26.07
N GLY A 292 9.78 -10.64 -24.77
CA GLY A 292 9.52 -9.33 -24.17
C GLY A 292 8.07 -8.85 -24.30
N ARG A 293 7.12 -9.70 -24.75
CA ARG A 293 5.71 -9.32 -24.94
C ARG A 293 4.94 -9.15 -23.63
N LEU A 294 5.25 -9.97 -22.63
CA LEU A 294 4.53 -9.98 -21.36
C LEU A 294 5.11 -8.95 -20.38
N LEU A 295 4.24 -8.24 -19.69
CA LEU A 295 4.59 -7.50 -18.49
C LEU A 295 4.87 -8.46 -17.32
N VAL A 296 5.77 -8.07 -16.43
CA VAL A 296 6.07 -8.80 -15.19
C VAL A 296 5.72 -7.89 -14.01
N SER A 297 4.83 -8.38 -13.16
CA SER A 297 4.51 -7.77 -11.86
C SER A 297 5.03 -8.62 -10.70
N VAL A 298 5.36 -7.97 -9.59
CA VAL A 298 5.91 -8.60 -8.38
C VAL A 298 5.37 -7.93 -7.11
N LEU A 299 5.22 -8.71 -6.04
CA LEU A 299 4.85 -8.20 -4.72
C LEU A 299 6.09 -8.17 -3.84
N TYR A 300 6.85 -7.06 -3.88
CA TYR A 300 8.07 -6.86 -3.08
C TYR A 300 8.29 -5.36 -2.88
N GLY A 301 9.13 -4.99 -1.91
CA GLY A 301 9.50 -3.59 -1.66
C GLY A 301 8.56 -2.90 -0.69
N TYR A 302 8.13 -3.65 0.33
CA TYR A 302 7.19 -3.16 1.33
C TYR A 302 7.91 -2.26 2.33
N SER A 303 7.29 -1.13 2.69
CA SER A 303 7.79 -0.33 3.81
C SER A 303 7.64 -1.08 5.13
N PRO A 304 8.47 -0.78 6.14
CA PRO A 304 8.33 -1.39 7.46
C PRO A 304 6.94 -1.12 8.05
N ASP A 305 6.11 -2.15 8.23
CA ASP A 305 4.80 -2.00 8.88
C ASP A 305 4.34 -3.25 9.67
N GLN A 306 5.11 -4.34 9.65
CA GLN A 306 4.84 -5.57 10.39
C GLN A 306 5.63 -5.65 11.72
N GLY A 307 5.51 -4.62 12.56
CA GLY A 307 6.30 -4.47 13.81
C GLY A 307 6.06 -5.50 14.92
N TYR A 308 5.33 -6.58 14.62
CA TYR A 308 5.07 -7.74 15.48
C TYR A 308 5.90 -8.97 15.07
N LEU A 309 6.59 -8.93 13.93
CA LEU A 309 7.53 -9.95 13.46
C LEU A 309 8.96 -9.40 13.46
N PRO A 310 9.99 -10.26 13.45
CA PRO A 310 11.37 -9.82 13.36
C PRO A 310 11.74 -9.39 11.92
N GLN A 311 12.94 -8.79 11.76
CA GLN A 311 13.40 -8.18 10.51
C GLN A 311 13.40 -9.14 9.28
N GLU A 312 13.49 -10.45 9.52
CA GLU A 312 13.39 -11.51 8.51
C GLU A 312 12.10 -11.42 7.67
N GLN A 313 11.04 -10.88 8.24
CA GLN A 313 9.77 -10.71 7.54
C GLN A 313 9.83 -9.64 6.44
N HIS A 314 10.81 -8.75 6.42
CA HIS A 314 10.73 -7.52 5.65
C HIS A 314 11.48 -7.53 4.31
N HIS A 315 11.15 -6.54 3.46
CA HIS A 315 11.79 -6.30 2.17
C HIS A 315 12.86 -5.21 2.29
N ARG A 316 14.15 -5.58 2.46
CA ARG A 316 15.25 -4.60 2.61
C ARG A 316 16.19 -4.48 1.41
N ALA A 317 16.10 -5.35 0.41
CA ALA A 317 16.80 -5.21 -0.88
C ALA A 317 15.97 -4.41 -1.90
N VAL A 318 15.24 -3.39 -1.44
CA VAL A 318 14.27 -2.63 -2.27
C VAL A 318 14.97 -1.88 -3.41
N ALA A 319 16.13 -1.28 -3.14
CA ALA A 319 16.90 -0.59 -4.16
C ALA A 319 17.41 -1.56 -5.24
N GLU A 320 17.66 -2.83 -4.91
CA GLU A 320 18.02 -3.86 -5.89
C GLU A 320 16.81 -4.21 -6.77
N LEU A 321 15.63 -4.42 -6.17
CA LEU A 321 14.37 -4.64 -6.91
C LEU A 321 14.13 -3.52 -7.92
N HIS A 322 14.30 -2.26 -7.51
CA HIS A 322 14.09 -1.10 -8.38
C HIS A 322 14.99 -1.12 -9.63
N ARG A 323 16.17 -1.74 -9.56
CA ARG A 323 17.12 -1.83 -10.66
C ARG A 323 16.89 -3.03 -11.59
N ILE A 324 16.04 -4.00 -11.22
CA ILE A 324 15.74 -5.18 -12.06
C ILE A 324 14.98 -4.74 -13.31
N ARG A 325 15.60 -4.87 -14.49
CA ARG A 325 15.01 -4.38 -15.76
C ARG A 325 13.81 -5.20 -16.23
N ASP A 326 13.76 -6.47 -15.86
CA ASP A 326 12.74 -7.42 -16.32
C ASP A 326 11.44 -7.32 -15.53
N VAL A 327 11.39 -6.48 -14.48
CA VAL A 327 10.18 -6.16 -13.70
C VAL A 327 9.62 -4.82 -14.15
N ASP A 328 8.39 -4.81 -14.69
CA ASP A 328 7.72 -3.59 -15.16
C ASP A 328 6.83 -2.97 -14.07
N MET A 329 6.25 -3.82 -13.22
CA MET A 329 5.21 -3.46 -12.26
C MET A 329 5.56 -3.98 -10.87
N VAL A 330 5.20 -3.22 -9.85
CA VAL A 330 5.32 -3.62 -8.44
C VAL A 330 3.97 -3.41 -7.78
N THR A 331 3.53 -4.37 -6.97
CA THR A 331 2.22 -4.33 -6.32
C THR A 331 2.39 -4.53 -4.81
N SER A 332 1.58 -3.83 -4.02
CA SER A 332 1.43 -4.07 -2.58
C SER A 332 0.06 -3.56 -2.15
N PRO A 333 -0.58 -4.15 -1.13
CA PRO A 333 -1.72 -3.52 -0.50
C PRO A 333 -1.31 -2.21 0.17
N HIS A 334 -2.25 -1.26 0.32
CA HIS A 334 -2.07 -0.18 1.27
C HIS A 334 -2.25 -0.68 2.71
N SER A 335 -1.86 0.13 3.69
CA SER A 335 -1.76 -0.25 5.10
C SER A 335 -3.01 -0.95 5.65
N TYR A 336 -2.82 -2.10 6.33
CA TYR A 336 -3.90 -2.77 7.06
C TYR A 336 -4.37 -2.00 8.29
N TYR A 337 -3.52 -1.09 8.79
CA TYR A 337 -3.79 -0.27 9.97
C TYR A 337 -4.47 1.08 9.67
N ARG A 338 -4.49 1.49 8.39
CA ARG A 338 -4.89 2.85 7.98
C ARG A 338 -5.90 2.86 6.85
N ARG A 339 -6.81 1.89 6.83
CA ARG A 339 -7.82 1.75 5.77
C ARG A 339 -9.24 2.09 6.20
N ALA A 340 -9.49 2.38 7.48
CA ALA A 340 -10.81 2.73 7.96
C ALA A 340 -11.36 4.01 7.30
N PRO A 341 -12.69 4.23 7.27
CA PRO A 341 -13.25 5.53 6.93
C PRO A 341 -12.64 6.64 7.81
N GLY A 342 -12.02 7.62 7.16
CA GLY A 342 -11.27 8.72 7.77
C GLY A 342 -9.75 8.51 7.86
N ASP A 343 -9.25 7.34 7.49
CA ASP A 343 -7.81 7.06 7.41
C ASP A 343 -7.25 7.27 5.99
N ASP A 344 -5.96 7.60 5.93
CA ASP A 344 -5.25 8.03 4.73
C ASP A 344 -4.99 6.94 3.68
N GLY A 345 -5.14 5.65 4.00
CA GLY A 345 -4.83 4.58 3.06
C GLY A 345 -3.36 4.55 2.63
N ALA A 346 -2.41 4.84 3.53
CA ALA A 346 -0.99 4.90 3.18
C ALA A 346 -0.51 3.68 2.36
N PHE A 347 0.09 3.94 1.20
CA PHE A 347 0.72 2.90 0.39
C PHE A 347 1.85 2.22 1.16
N ARG A 348 1.96 0.89 1.08
CA ARG A 348 3.04 0.14 1.74
C ARG A 348 4.31 0.08 0.89
N THR A 349 4.64 1.10 0.11
CA THR A 349 5.85 1.11 -0.74
C THR A 349 6.42 2.51 -0.97
N TYR A 350 7.52 2.60 -1.73
CA TYR A 350 8.23 3.83 -2.09
C TYR A 350 7.84 4.26 -3.50
N THR A 351 6.60 4.71 -3.69
CA THR A 351 5.97 4.91 -5.01
C THR A 351 6.77 5.85 -5.93
N GLU A 352 7.29 6.96 -5.40
CA GLU A 352 8.08 7.89 -6.21
C GLU A 352 9.47 7.36 -6.55
N SER A 353 10.07 6.53 -5.69
CA SER A 353 11.29 5.78 -6.01
C SER A 353 11.05 4.84 -7.19
N LEU A 354 9.98 4.04 -7.17
CA LEU A 354 9.60 3.16 -8.30
C LEU A 354 9.47 3.94 -9.61
N ALA A 355 8.88 5.14 -9.54
CA ALA A 355 8.72 5.99 -10.71
C ALA A 355 10.06 6.49 -11.31
N LEU A 356 11.08 6.77 -10.47
CA LEU A 356 12.43 7.13 -10.93
C LEU A 356 13.12 5.99 -11.72
N HIS A 357 12.72 4.75 -11.46
CA HIS A 357 13.21 3.56 -12.15
C HIS A 357 12.28 3.08 -13.27
N GLY A 358 11.29 3.89 -13.66
CA GLY A 358 10.39 3.61 -14.77
C GLY A 358 9.38 2.49 -14.50
N LYS A 359 9.19 2.09 -13.23
CA LYS A 359 8.25 1.04 -12.83
C LYS A 359 6.88 1.62 -12.54
N LEU A 360 5.83 0.87 -12.86
CA LEU A 360 4.46 1.23 -12.49
C LEU A 360 4.09 0.55 -11.17
N PHE A 361 3.78 1.35 -10.15
CA PHE A 361 3.19 0.81 -8.93
C PHE A 361 1.70 0.51 -9.13
N ILE A 362 1.20 -0.56 -8.53
CA ILE A 362 -0.21 -0.88 -8.44
C ILE A 362 -0.60 -1.10 -6.97
N ASP A 363 -1.50 -0.28 -6.46
CA ASP A 363 -2.06 -0.47 -5.11
C ASP A 363 -3.05 -1.64 -5.10
N GLU A 364 -2.94 -2.57 -4.14
CA GLU A 364 -4.04 -3.48 -3.87
C GLU A 364 -5.04 -2.76 -2.95
N ALA A 365 -6.08 -2.20 -3.57
CA ALA A 365 -7.17 -1.54 -2.88
C ALA A 365 -8.13 -2.60 -2.29
N ASP A 366 -7.60 -3.36 -1.34
CA ASP A 366 -8.25 -4.42 -0.57
C ASP A 366 -9.09 -3.82 0.58
N ASP A 367 -10.00 -2.91 0.21
CA ASP A 367 -10.92 -2.22 1.10
C ASP A 367 -12.22 -3.02 1.23
N ARG A 368 -12.51 -3.50 2.45
CA ARG A 368 -13.74 -4.27 2.71
C ARG A 368 -14.95 -3.34 2.71
N THR A 369 -15.92 -3.65 1.87
CA THR A 369 -17.17 -2.87 1.77
C THR A 369 -18.17 -3.28 2.86
N HIS A 370 -19.26 -2.53 2.97
CA HIS A 370 -20.39 -2.86 3.83
C HIS A 370 -21.15 -4.15 3.47
N LEU A 371 -20.83 -4.77 2.33
CA LEU A 371 -21.37 -6.07 1.93
C LEU A 371 -20.50 -7.25 2.40
N ALA A 372 -19.30 -6.97 2.92
CA ALA A 372 -18.43 -8.00 3.47
C ALA A 372 -19.14 -8.73 4.64
N PRO A 373 -19.09 -10.07 4.71
CA PRO A 373 -19.73 -10.82 5.78
C PRO A 373 -19.22 -10.42 7.18
N PRO A 374 -20.07 -10.47 8.21
CA PRO A 374 -19.62 -10.32 9.59
C PRO A 374 -18.46 -11.28 9.92
N GLY A 375 -17.42 -10.77 10.58
CA GLY A 375 -16.22 -11.56 10.91
C GLY A 375 -15.14 -11.58 9.82
N THR A 376 -15.36 -10.92 8.68
CA THR A 376 -14.27 -10.64 7.73
C THR A 376 -13.14 -9.89 8.45
N SER A 377 -11.91 -10.35 8.28
CA SER A 377 -10.74 -9.80 8.98
C SER A 377 -10.50 -8.33 8.62
N PHE A 378 -9.91 -7.60 9.57
CA PHE A 378 -9.60 -6.16 9.48
C PHE A 378 -10.83 -5.25 9.41
N VAL A 379 -10.60 -3.94 9.25
CA VAL A 379 -11.66 -2.92 9.26
C VAL A 379 -12.44 -2.94 7.94
N TYR A 380 -13.77 -2.90 8.04
CA TYR A 380 -14.68 -2.80 6.90
C TYR A 380 -15.60 -1.59 7.02
N ALA A 381 -16.00 -1.02 5.89
CA ALA A 381 -17.04 0.00 5.84
C ALA A 381 -18.37 -0.57 6.33
N THR A 382 -19.21 0.23 6.96
CA THR A 382 -20.51 -0.20 7.52
C THR A 382 -21.70 0.32 6.73
N THR A 383 -21.47 1.26 5.82
CA THR A 383 -22.50 1.83 4.94
C THR A 383 -22.02 1.90 3.49
N MET A 384 -22.98 2.04 2.56
CA MET A 384 -22.68 2.32 1.15
C MET A 384 -21.86 3.60 0.99
N ALA A 385 -22.18 4.67 1.75
CA ALA A 385 -21.46 5.94 1.67
C ALA A 385 -19.98 5.79 2.04
N GLU A 386 -19.69 5.08 3.15
CA GLU A 386 -18.32 4.77 3.55
C GLU A 386 -17.61 3.91 2.50
N SER A 387 -18.29 2.91 1.94
CA SER A 387 -17.71 2.02 0.91
C SER A 387 -17.31 2.80 -0.35
N LEU A 388 -18.18 3.68 -0.85
CA LEU A 388 -17.87 4.56 -1.97
C LEU A 388 -16.76 5.57 -1.61
N GLY A 389 -16.72 6.02 -0.35
CA GLY A 389 -15.63 6.85 0.18
C GLY A 389 -14.26 6.18 0.05
N LEU A 390 -14.14 4.92 0.46
CA LEU A 390 -12.91 4.12 0.34
C LEU A 390 -12.53 3.87 -1.13
N VAL A 391 -13.49 3.47 -1.96
CA VAL A 391 -13.28 3.27 -3.41
C VAL A 391 -12.72 4.54 -4.08
N ARG A 392 -13.29 5.71 -3.74
CA ARG A 392 -12.80 7.01 -4.23
C ARG A 392 -11.45 7.40 -3.64
N ARG A 393 -11.15 7.03 -2.39
CA ARG A 393 -9.83 7.28 -1.77
C ARG A 393 -8.74 6.57 -2.55
N ALA A 394 -8.90 5.28 -2.83
CA ALA A 394 -7.96 4.49 -3.61
C ALA A 394 -7.72 5.10 -5.00
N PHE A 395 -8.79 5.47 -5.72
CA PHE A 395 -8.68 6.18 -6.99
C PHE A 395 -7.95 7.52 -6.86
N GLY A 396 -8.26 8.29 -5.83
CA GLY A 396 -7.64 9.58 -5.54
C GLY A 396 -6.14 9.48 -5.32
N GLN A 397 -5.69 8.46 -4.59
CA GLN A 397 -4.27 8.16 -4.46
C GLN A 397 -3.67 7.75 -5.80
N ALA A 398 -4.33 6.87 -6.56
CA ALA A 398 -3.82 6.43 -7.85
C ALA A 398 -3.59 7.57 -8.86
N VAL A 399 -4.57 8.46 -9.03
CA VAL A 399 -4.45 9.59 -9.98
C VAL A 399 -3.44 10.64 -9.52
N THR A 400 -3.23 10.81 -8.21
CA THR A 400 -2.29 11.78 -7.64
C THR A 400 -0.85 11.25 -7.62
N HIS A 401 -0.63 9.96 -7.35
CA HIS A 401 0.69 9.32 -7.45
C HIS A 401 1.04 8.83 -8.86
N ALA A 402 0.10 8.91 -9.80
CA ALA A 402 0.25 8.44 -11.17
C ALA A 402 0.55 6.93 -11.25
N CYS A 403 -0.01 6.17 -10.32
CA CYS A 403 0.08 4.70 -10.22
C CYS A 403 -1.25 4.04 -10.64
N GLY A 404 -1.34 2.72 -10.55
CA GLY A 404 -2.58 1.96 -10.73
C GLY A 404 -3.15 1.42 -9.43
N MET A 405 -4.28 0.72 -9.55
CA MET A 405 -4.97 0.11 -8.43
C MET A 405 -5.69 -1.17 -8.86
N TRP A 406 -5.79 -2.12 -7.95
CA TRP A 406 -6.64 -3.30 -8.02
C TRP A 406 -7.78 -3.10 -7.03
N TYR A 407 -9.00 -2.92 -7.53
CA TYR A 407 -10.16 -3.10 -6.65
C TYR A 407 -10.29 -4.60 -6.40
N MET A 408 -10.02 -4.98 -5.16
CA MET A 408 -9.86 -6.38 -4.80
C MET A 408 -11.12 -6.88 -4.12
N ASP A 409 -11.74 -7.92 -4.68
CA ASP A 409 -12.82 -8.68 -4.05
C ASP A 409 -12.40 -10.13 -3.86
N HIS A 410 -12.10 -10.51 -2.62
CA HIS A 410 -11.72 -11.87 -2.26
C HIS A 410 -12.87 -12.88 -2.30
N SER A 411 -14.12 -12.44 -2.40
CA SER A 411 -15.29 -13.32 -2.40
C SER A 411 -15.71 -13.79 -3.81
N SER A 412 -15.14 -13.18 -4.84
CA SER A 412 -15.56 -13.32 -6.25
C SER A 412 -16.99 -12.83 -6.48
N GLY A 413 -17.25 -11.54 -6.23
CA GLY A 413 -18.49 -10.88 -6.63
C GLY A 413 -19.48 -10.56 -5.51
N LEU A 414 -19.08 -10.62 -4.23
CA LEU A 414 -19.95 -10.24 -3.10
C LEU A 414 -19.68 -8.81 -2.65
N TRP A 415 -18.43 -8.36 -2.60
CA TRP A 415 -18.09 -7.07 -1.99
C TRP A 415 -18.58 -5.91 -2.84
N TYR A 416 -18.75 -6.11 -4.14
CA TYR A 416 -19.29 -5.12 -5.08
C TYR A 416 -20.68 -5.49 -5.62
N ALA A 417 -21.42 -6.39 -4.94
CA ALA A 417 -22.75 -6.88 -5.33
C ALA A 417 -23.89 -5.84 -5.17
N ASP A 418 -23.67 -4.60 -5.60
CA ASP A 418 -24.67 -3.53 -5.67
C ASP A 418 -24.41 -2.68 -6.93
N PRO A 419 -25.45 -2.34 -7.72
CA PRO A 419 -25.29 -1.50 -8.93
C PRO A 419 -24.58 -0.15 -8.70
N ALA A 420 -24.59 0.38 -7.48
CA ALA A 420 -23.88 1.61 -7.13
C ALA A 420 -22.36 1.51 -7.33
N PHE A 421 -21.75 0.34 -7.09
CA PHE A 421 -20.32 0.14 -7.35
C PHE A 421 -20.00 0.17 -8.84
N GLY A 422 -20.77 -0.53 -9.66
CA GLY A 422 -20.60 -0.51 -11.12
C GLY A 422 -20.74 0.90 -11.71
N ALA A 423 -21.70 1.69 -11.22
CA ALA A 423 -21.86 3.09 -11.59
C ALA A 423 -20.65 3.95 -11.18
N GLU A 424 -20.15 3.76 -9.94
CA GLU A 424 -18.97 4.48 -9.45
C GLU A 424 -17.71 4.09 -10.24
N PHE A 425 -17.43 2.81 -10.46
CA PHE A 425 -16.28 2.36 -11.25
C PHE A 425 -16.33 2.89 -12.69
N THR A 426 -17.51 2.93 -13.31
CA THR A 426 -17.68 3.52 -14.65
C THR A 426 -17.30 5.00 -14.65
N ARG A 427 -17.76 5.74 -13.63
CA ARG A 427 -17.41 7.14 -13.44
C ARG A 427 -15.91 7.35 -13.20
N LEU A 428 -15.30 6.51 -12.36
CA LEU A 428 -13.86 6.58 -12.05
C LEU A 428 -13.00 6.23 -13.28
N ASN A 429 -13.38 5.26 -14.10
CA ASN A 429 -12.72 4.96 -15.37
C ASN A 429 -12.67 6.19 -16.30
N ARG A 430 -13.81 6.87 -16.49
CA ARG A 430 -13.88 8.11 -17.28
C ARG A 430 -12.89 9.16 -16.79
N TRP A 431 -12.78 9.31 -15.46
CA TRP A 431 -11.85 10.25 -14.84
C TRP A 431 -10.39 9.80 -14.91
N GLY A 432 -10.14 8.49 -14.83
CA GLY A 432 -8.84 7.87 -15.05
C GLY A 432 -8.32 8.17 -16.44
N ASP A 433 -9.14 7.95 -17.49
CA ASP A 433 -8.81 8.28 -18.87
C ASP A 433 -8.57 9.78 -19.07
N TYR A 434 -9.38 10.63 -18.44
CA TYR A 434 -9.16 12.08 -18.45
C TYR A 434 -7.82 12.46 -17.82
N SER A 435 -7.41 11.79 -16.72
CA SER A 435 -6.15 12.07 -16.03
C SER A 435 -4.93 11.91 -16.94
N LEU A 436 -4.98 10.97 -17.90
CA LEU A 436 -3.91 10.73 -18.89
C LEU A 436 -3.76 11.88 -19.89
N ASN A 437 -4.76 12.77 -19.97
CA ASN A 437 -4.74 13.99 -20.77
C ASN A 437 -4.23 15.21 -20.01
N LEU A 438 -3.68 15.03 -18.80
CA LEU A 438 -3.15 16.10 -17.96
C LEU A 438 -1.69 15.84 -17.54
N PRO A 439 -0.94 16.86 -17.08
CA PRO A 439 0.34 16.64 -16.39
C PRO A 439 0.17 15.76 -15.16
N ARG A 440 1.04 14.76 -14.96
CA ARG A 440 0.91 13.74 -13.90
C ARG A 440 1.98 13.81 -12.82
N GLN A 441 2.84 14.82 -12.90
CA GLN A 441 3.98 15.01 -11.99
C GLN A 441 3.49 15.39 -10.59
N ARG A 442 4.15 14.85 -9.56
CA ARG A 442 3.98 15.30 -8.18
C ARG A 442 4.39 16.77 -8.05
N VAL A 443 3.75 17.47 -7.11
CA VAL A 443 4.05 18.88 -6.76
C VAL A 443 4.46 19.02 -5.31
N SER A 444 4.85 17.90 -4.70
CA SER A 444 5.29 17.82 -3.32
C SER A 444 6.53 18.67 -3.09
N GLU A 445 6.56 19.38 -1.97
CA GLU A 445 7.72 20.16 -1.55
C GLU A 445 8.43 19.50 -0.34
N VAL A 446 7.96 18.32 0.02
CA VAL A 446 8.46 17.46 1.10
C VAL A 446 8.86 16.10 0.53
N ALA A 447 10.08 15.65 0.83
CA ALA A 447 10.55 14.31 0.50
C ALA A 447 10.81 13.51 1.78
N VAL A 448 10.34 12.26 1.83
CA VAL A 448 10.66 11.28 2.87
C VAL A 448 11.71 10.35 2.31
N ILE A 449 12.88 10.30 2.95
CA ILE A 449 14.03 9.50 2.53
C ILE A 449 14.25 8.37 3.53
N SER A 450 13.93 7.16 3.11
CA SER A 450 14.05 5.94 3.90
C SER A 450 15.40 5.26 3.71
N VAL A 451 15.91 4.63 4.76
CA VAL A 451 17.16 3.83 4.74
C VAL A 451 16.83 2.38 5.11
N PRO A 452 16.28 1.56 4.18
CA PRO A 452 15.85 0.19 4.52
C PRO A 452 16.95 -0.66 5.17
N THR A 453 18.19 -0.53 4.72
CA THR A 453 19.34 -1.28 5.25
C THR A 453 19.82 -0.82 6.63
N ALA A 454 19.23 0.26 7.17
CA ALA A 454 19.57 0.74 8.50
C ALA A 454 19.20 -0.30 9.55
N GLU A 455 18.04 -0.97 9.39
CA GLU A 455 17.51 -1.99 10.30
C GLU A 455 18.51 -3.10 10.64
N PHE A 456 19.47 -3.41 9.75
CA PHE A 456 20.48 -4.44 10.04
C PHE A 456 21.35 -4.10 11.26
N ALA A 457 21.43 -2.83 11.66
CA ALA A 457 22.06 -2.39 12.90
C ALA A 457 21.17 -2.53 14.15
N LEU A 458 19.90 -2.97 14.03
CA LEU A 458 18.99 -3.17 15.15
C LEU A 458 18.80 -4.65 15.47
N ALA A 459 18.82 -4.97 16.75
CA ALA A 459 18.55 -6.29 17.29
C ALA A 459 17.24 -6.34 18.08
N GLY A 460 16.67 -7.53 18.19
CA GLY A 460 15.47 -7.78 18.98
C GLY A 460 14.58 -8.86 18.36
N ASP A 461 13.52 -9.18 19.08
CA ASP A 461 12.54 -10.20 18.70
C ASP A 461 11.42 -9.66 17.80
N THR A 462 11.26 -8.35 17.75
CA THR A 462 10.25 -7.65 16.94
C THR A 462 10.85 -6.41 16.28
N ASP A 463 10.34 -6.06 15.11
CA ASP A 463 10.81 -4.89 14.36
C ASP A 463 10.37 -3.57 15.01
N THR A 464 11.36 -2.75 15.38
CA THR A 464 11.17 -1.39 15.89
C THR A 464 10.99 -0.37 14.76
N THR A 465 11.57 -0.61 13.58
CA THR A 465 11.50 0.28 12.42
C THR A 465 10.10 0.40 11.85
N ALA A 466 9.32 -0.69 11.79
CA ALA A 466 7.90 -0.64 11.44
C ALA A 466 7.12 0.41 12.23
N LYS A 467 7.44 0.55 13.51
CA LYS A 467 6.78 1.50 14.41
C LYS A 467 7.20 2.96 14.16
N LEU A 468 8.19 3.22 13.31
CA LEU A 468 8.54 4.58 12.86
C LEU A 468 7.67 5.05 11.70
N TYR A 469 7.10 4.11 10.94
CA TYR A 469 6.37 4.37 9.71
C TYR A 469 4.85 4.29 9.88
N GLU A 470 4.35 3.15 10.37
CA GLU A 470 2.93 2.81 10.37
C GLU A 470 2.41 2.15 11.66
N GLY A 471 1.26 2.64 12.14
CA GLY A 471 0.53 2.09 13.27
C GLY A 471 -0.97 2.36 13.16
N PRO A 472 -1.81 1.64 13.94
CA PRO A 472 -3.26 1.84 13.93
C PRO A 472 -3.64 3.28 14.23
N SER A 473 -4.38 3.91 13.32
CA SER A 473 -4.75 5.33 13.41
C SER A 473 -5.43 5.75 14.73
N LEU A 474 -6.13 4.81 15.37
CA LEU A 474 -6.88 5.00 16.61
C LEU A 474 -6.04 4.84 17.89
N THR A 475 -5.00 4.00 17.86
CA THR A 475 -4.26 3.60 19.06
C THR A 475 -2.76 3.90 18.98
N SER A 476 -2.26 4.30 17.80
CA SER A 476 -0.86 4.60 17.57
C SER A 476 -0.68 5.68 16.50
N ARG A 477 -0.28 6.90 16.90
CA ARG A 477 0.02 7.99 15.94
C ARG A 477 1.45 7.80 15.45
N GLN A 478 1.61 7.49 14.16
CA GLN A 478 2.93 7.24 13.53
C GLN A 478 3.19 8.12 12.31
N GLY A 479 4.47 8.16 11.90
CA GLY A 479 5.05 9.19 11.03
C GLY A 479 4.30 9.44 9.72
N LEU A 480 4.06 8.41 8.91
CA LEU A 480 3.40 8.58 7.61
C LEU A 480 1.97 9.13 7.75
N GLY A 481 1.26 8.70 8.79
CA GLY A 481 -0.07 9.18 9.09
C GLY A 481 -0.14 10.66 9.43
N GLU A 482 0.83 11.14 10.22
CA GLU A 482 0.92 12.57 10.56
C GLU A 482 1.32 13.40 9.33
N LEU A 483 2.19 12.87 8.46
CA LEU A 483 2.55 13.51 7.19
C LEU A 483 1.33 13.68 6.28
N SER A 484 0.50 12.64 6.11
CA SER A 484 -0.71 12.70 5.27
C SER A 484 -1.75 13.71 5.78
N LYS A 485 -1.73 14.04 7.08
CA LYS A 485 -2.65 14.99 7.73
C LYS A 485 -2.05 16.39 7.90
N ALA A 486 -0.77 16.57 7.56
CA ALA A 486 -0.07 17.84 7.72
C ALA A 486 -0.53 18.92 6.73
N GLY A 487 -1.26 18.54 5.68
CA GLY A 487 -1.90 19.48 4.75
C GLY A 487 -1.07 19.85 3.53
N ALA A 488 0.05 19.17 3.30
CA ALA A 488 0.85 19.23 2.08
C ALA A 488 1.18 17.81 1.61
N PRO A 489 1.20 17.53 0.29
CA PRO A 489 1.64 16.25 -0.23
C PRO A 489 3.14 16.02 0.02
N PHE A 490 3.53 14.76 0.09
CA PHE A 490 4.93 14.34 0.19
C PHE A 490 5.23 13.22 -0.80
N ASP A 491 6.52 13.02 -1.08
CA ASP A 491 7.03 11.98 -1.97
C ASP A 491 7.99 11.05 -1.21
N ARG A 492 8.04 9.76 -1.57
CA ARG A 492 8.82 8.74 -0.84
C ARG A 492 9.94 8.15 -1.68
N TYR A 493 11.15 8.19 -1.15
CA TYR A 493 12.37 7.68 -1.79
C TYR A 493 13.17 6.77 -0.88
N VAL A 494 13.92 5.85 -1.46
CA VAL A 494 15.01 5.16 -0.76
C VAL A 494 16.31 5.97 -0.90
N ILE A 495 17.16 5.92 0.11
CA ILE A 495 18.41 6.70 0.17
C ILE A 495 19.35 6.45 -1.02
N ASP A 496 19.32 5.26 -1.61
CA ASP A 496 20.06 4.92 -2.83
C ASP A 496 19.77 5.88 -3.99
N ASP A 497 18.51 6.30 -4.15
CA ASP A 497 18.14 7.26 -5.21
C ASP A 497 18.75 8.64 -4.95
N LEU A 498 18.91 9.01 -3.67
CA LEU A 498 19.56 10.26 -3.28
C LEU A 498 21.07 10.19 -3.58
N VAL A 499 21.71 9.06 -3.25
CA VAL A 499 23.12 8.80 -3.55
C VAL A 499 23.38 8.82 -5.05
N GLU A 500 22.48 8.24 -5.85
CA GLU A 500 22.58 8.24 -7.32
C GLU A 500 22.18 9.57 -7.96
N GLY A 501 21.75 10.57 -7.18
CA GLY A 501 21.34 11.88 -7.69
C GLY A 501 20.03 11.86 -8.50
N ARG A 502 19.17 10.86 -8.29
CA ARG A 502 17.88 10.72 -8.98
C ARG A 502 16.75 11.51 -8.30
N VAL A 503 16.85 11.69 -6.98
CA VAL A 503 15.84 12.45 -6.21
C VAL A 503 15.80 13.90 -6.72
N PRO A 504 14.64 14.43 -7.13
CA PRO A 504 14.52 15.81 -7.58
C PRO A 504 15.02 16.84 -6.55
N GLY A 505 15.71 17.89 -7.01
CA GLY A 505 16.34 18.87 -6.11
C GLY A 505 15.42 20.00 -5.59
N HIS A 506 14.12 19.96 -5.88
CA HIS A 506 13.17 21.06 -5.63
C HIS A 506 12.52 21.02 -4.23
N TYR A 507 12.71 19.94 -3.46
CA TYR A 507 12.13 19.82 -2.13
C TYR A 507 12.72 20.85 -1.17
N LYS A 508 11.85 21.39 -0.32
CA LYS A 508 12.18 22.35 0.75
C LYS A 508 12.45 21.62 2.07
N VAL A 509 11.77 20.50 2.29
CA VAL A 509 11.88 19.68 3.50
C VAL A 509 12.26 18.25 3.13
N TYR A 510 13.25 17.69 3.82
CA TYR A 510 13.64 16.29 3.74
C TYR A 510 13.45 15.62 5.10
N VAL A 511 12.66 14.57 5.17
CA VAL A 511 12.37 13.81 6.40
C VAL A 511 13.08 12.47 6.34
N PHE A 512 13.90 12.17 7.34
CA PHE A 512 14.67 10.94 7.47
C PHE A 512 14.14 10.14 8.68
N PRO A 513 13.12 9.28 8.52
CA PRO A 513 12.50 8.59 9.65
C PRO A 513 13.41 7.56 10.34
N ASP A 514 14.30 6.89 9.58
CA ASP A 514 15.05 5.71 10.00
C ASP A 514 16.54 5.77 9.62
N ALA A 515 17.10 6.97 9.46
CA ALA A 515 18.50 7.15 9.04
C ALA A 515 19.52 6.89 10.15
N PHE A 516 19.33 5.88 11.00
CA PHE A 516 20.17 5.62 12.17
C PHE A 516 21.46 4.86 11.88
N ARG A 517 21.56 4.17 10.73
CA ARG A 517 22.82 3.67 10.17
C ARG A 517 23.05 4.30 8.80
N LEU A 518 24.24 4.86 8.58
CA LEU A 518 24.59 5.49 7.31
C LEU A 518 26.03 5.16 6.90
N ASP A 519 26.20 4.76 5.64
CA ASP A 519 27.53 4.63 5.04
C ASP A 519 28.10 5.99 4.56
N ALA A 520 29.34 5.96 4.07
CA ALA A 520 30.03 7.17 3.63
C ALA A 520 29.36 7.85 2.42
N ALA A 521 28.81 7.08 1.48
CA ALA A 521 28.17 7.62 0.28
C ALA A 521 26.82 8.27 0.64
N GLN A 522 26.04 7.63 1.50
CA GLN A 522 24.78 8.15 2.03
C GLN A 522 25.00 9.44 2.83
N ARG A 523 26.02 9.49 3.70
CA ARG A 523 26.42 10.72 4.42
C ARG A 523 26.82 11.83 3.47
N ALA A 524 27.59 11.53 2.42
CA ALA A 524 27.98 12.51 1.41
C ALA A 524 26.77 13.07 0.65
N ALA A 525 25.83 12.22 0.27
CA ALA A 525 24.60 12.64 -0.41
C ALA A 525 23.73 13.55 0.47
N ILE A 526 23.58 13.21 1.75
CA ILE A 526 22.89 14.04 2.75
C ILE A 526 23.60 15.38 2.94
N ALA A 527 24.95 15.40 2.96
CA ALA A 527 25.70 16.64 3.14
C ALA A 527 25.43 17.67 2.04
N VAL A 528 25.15 17.25 0.80
CA VAL A 528 24.77 18.14 -0.31
C VAL A 528 23.45 18.87 -0.02
N LEU A 529 22.54 18.25 0.72
CA LEU A 529 21.24 18.84 1.10
C LEU A 529 21.36 19.92 2.17
N LYS A 530 22.48 19.99 2.91
CA LYS A 530 22.75 20.99 3.98
C LYS A 530 23.08 22.39 3.40
N SER A 531 22.24 22.87 2.50
CA SER A 531 22.38 24.13 1.78
C SER A 531 21.04 24.62 1.24
N ALA A 532 21.03 25.79 0.59
CA ALA A 532 19.88 26.33 -0.13
C ALA A 532 18.61 26.54 0.71
N GLY A 533 18.76 26.80 2.02
CA GLY A 533 17.64 27.07 2.93
C GLY A 533 16.76 25.86 3.23
N ARG A 534 17.20 24.64 2.89
CA ARG A 534 16.44 23.41 3.10
C ARG A 534 16.32 23.07 4.59
N THR A 535 15.24 22.39 4.95
CA THR A 535 15.04 21.83 6.29
C THR A 535 15.21 20.32 6.26
N LEU A 536 16.09 19.79 7.10
CA LEU A 536 16.29 18.35 7.28
C LEU A 536 15.71 17.95 8.63
N VAL A 537 14.76 17.03 8.62
CA VAL A 537 14.06 16.51 9.79
C VAL A 537 14.55 15.09 10.06
N TRP A 538 15.08 14.86 11.24
CA TRP A 538 15.67 13.60 11.65
C TRP A 538 14.75 12.87 12.63
N GLY A 539 14.33 11.67 12.25
CA GLY A 539 13.83 10.66 13.17
C GLY A 539 14.98 10.04 13.96
N TRP A 540 14.62 9.42 15.09
CA TRP A 540 15.49 8.76 16.07
C TRP A 540 16.90 8.32 15.61
N ALA A 541 17.90 8.64 16.45
CA ALA A 541 19.30 8.18 16.35
C ALA A 541 20.04 8.40 15.00
N PRO A 542 19.86 9.54 14.29
CA PRO A 542 20.33 9.69 12.92
C PRO A 542 21.87 9.60 12.81
N GLY A 543 22.35 8.67 11.98
CA GLY A 543 23.77 8.43 11.75
C GLY A 543 24.53 7.91 12.97
N TYR A 544 23.85 7.26 13.93
CA TYR A 544 24.49 6.72 15.12
C TYR A 544 25.41 5.53 14.82
N ALA A 545 25.03 4.69 13.85
CA ALA A 545 25.80 3.53 13.43
C ALA A 545 26.47 3.76 12.06
N ASP A 546 27.71 3.32 11.94
CA ASP A 546 28.40 3.16 10.66
C ASP A 546 29.32 1.92 10.71
N ARG A 547 30.20 1.72 9.72
CA ARG A 547 31.13 0.58 9.71
C ARG A 547 32.14 0.61 10.87
N ALA A 548 32.51 1.80 11.37
CA ALA A 548 33.47 1.97 12.45
C ALA A 548 32.85 1.72 13.83
N GLY A 549 31.52 1.82 13.95
CA GLY A 549 30.77 1.36 15.11
C GLY A 549 29.61 2.27 15.48
N LEU A 550 29.32 2.38 16.78
CA LEU A 550 28.31 3.28 17.33
C LEU A 550 28.97 4.58 17.86
N SER A 551 28.44 5.74 17.46
CA SER A 551 29.08 7.02 17.72
C SER A 551 28.09 8.15 17.93
N LYS A 552 28.01 8.64 19.18
CA LYS A 552 27.25 9.84 19.52
C LYS A 552 27.77 11.06 18.75
N ALA A 553 29.09 11.19 18.60
CA ALA A 553 29.73 12.31 17.93
C ALA A 553 29.30 12.41 16.45
N ASP A 554 29.04 11.27 15.80
CA ASP A 554 28.54 11.25 14.42
C ASP A 554 27.09 11.75 14.31
N VAL A 555 26.26 11.49 15.32
CA VAL A 555 24.91 12.08 15.42
C VAL A 555 25.00 13.59 15.61
N GLU A 556 25.88 14.06 16.50
CA GLU A 556 26.10 15.49 16.76
C GLU A 556 26.61 16.21 15.49
N SER A 557 27.57 15.61 14.79
CA SER A 557 28.11 16.11 13.51
C SER A 557 27.06 16.13 12.39
N LEU A 558 26.25 15.08 12.29
CA LEU A 558 25.21 14.98 11.27
C LEU A 558 24.08 15.99 11.50
N THR A 559 23.63 16.15 12.74
CA THR A 559 22.45 16.95 13.06
C THR A 559 22.78 18.39 13.47
N GLY A 560 24.00 18.66 13.92
CA GLY A 560 24.42 19.94 14.48
C GLY A 560 23.94 20.19 15.91
N PHE A 561 23.38 19.21 16.60
CA PHE A 561 22.97 19.31 18.00
C PHE A 561 24.04 18.78 18.94
N ASP A 562 24.19 19.42 20.11
CA ASP A 562 24.88 18.81 21.25
C ASP A 562 23.87 17.92 21.98
N LEU A 563 24.24 16.68 22.29
CA LEU A 563 23.29 15.68 22.76
C LEU A 563 23.64 15.16 24.15
N ASP A 564 22.63 14.77 24.92
CA ASP A 564 22.79 13.84 26.03
C ASP A 564 22.32 12.46 25.56
N LEU A 565 23.21 11.47 25.66
CA LEU A 565 22.91 10.10 25.30
C LEU A 565 22.43 9.37 26.55
N VAL A 566 21.16 8.99 26.55
CA VAL A 566 20.57 8.27 27.67
C VAL A 566 20.27 6.85 27.22
N THR A 567 20.94 5.89 27.84
CA THR A 567 20.61 4.46 27.72
C THR A 567 19.78 4.04 28.93
N ALA A 568 19.04 2.93 28.81
CA ALA A 568 18.59 2.23 30.01
C ALA A 568 19.82 1.96 30.90
N SER A 569 19.70 2.15 32.21
CA SER A 569 20.82 1.91 33.13
C SER A 569 21.29 0.47 32.96
N GLY A 570 22.46 0.30 32.32
CA GLY A 570 23.08 -0.98 32.07
C GLY A 570 23.52 -1.61 33.39
N GLY A 571 22.65 -2.38 34.01
CA GLY A 571 23.12 -3.55 34.74
C GLY A 571 23.48 -4.63 33.73
N PRO A 572 24.46 -5.52 34.01
CA PRO A 572 24.44 -6.83 33.36
C PRO A 572 23.03 -7.43 33.54
N PRO A 573 22.58 -8.34 32.64
CA PRO A 573 21.40 -9.14 32.97
C PRO A 573 21.57 -9.63 34.41
N PRO A 574 20.54 -9.52 35.27
CA PRO A 574 20.64 -10.05 36.62
C PRO A 574 21.16 -11.47 36.49
N ASP A 575 22.14 -11.80 37.33
CA ASP A 575 22.50 -13.18 37.56
C ASP A 575 21.19 -13.98 37.68
N PRO A 576 20.95 -15.02 36.85
CA PRO A 576 19.72 -15.81 36.91
C PRO A 576 19.50 -16.46 38.29
N SER A 577 20.46 -16.31 39.22
CA SER A 577 20.38 -16.73 40.62
C SER A 577 19.95 -15.65 41.62
N ALA A 578 19.51 -14.45 41.19
CA ALA A 578 18.95 -13.43 42.10
C ALA A 578 17.43 -13.23 41.85
N PRO A 579 16.56 -13.93 42.59
CA PRO A 579 15.12 -13.69 42.57
C PRO A 579 14.82 -12.27 43.10
N LEU A 580 13.91 -11.56 42.44
CA LEU A 580 13.04 -10.64 43.17
C LEU A 580 12.13 -11.51 44.03
N ASP A 581 12.08 -11.21 45.34
CA ASP A 581 11.25 -11.85 46.38
C ASP A 581 10.70 -13.23 46.01
N VAL A 582 11.36 -14.28 46.50
CA VAL A 582 10.76 -15.61 46.57
C VAL A 582 9.54 -15.50 47.47
N GLU A 583 8.36 -15.23 46.90
CA GLU A 583 7.11 -15.56 47.56
C GLU A 583 6.96 -17.08 47.49
N ASP A 584 7.44 -17.72 48.55
CA ASP A 584 7.08 -19.08 48.88
C ASP A 584 5.58 -19.10 49.20
N PHE A 585 4.77 -19.63 48.28
CA PHE A 585 3.32 -19.78 48.46
C PHE A 585 2.95 -20.80 49.57
N GLU A 586 3.92 -21.39 50.27
CA GLU A 586 3.72 -22.36 51.36
C GLU A 586 3.24 -21.75 52.70
N SER A 587 3.19 -20.43 52.87
CA SER A 587 2.84 -19.83 54.18
C SER A 587 1.35 -19.60 54.45
N GLY A 588 0.47 -19.90 53.49
CA GLY A 588 -0.97 -19.83 53.68
C GLY A 588 -1.56 -18.41 53.77
N THR A 589 -2.73 -18.25 53.15
CA THR A 589 -3.63 -17.09 53.18
C THR A 589 -3.10 -15.80 52.48
N TYR A 590 -3.78 -15.15 51.51
CA TYR A 590 -5.21 -14.82 51.51
C TYR A 590 -5.83 -14.37 50.19
N ASN A 591 -7.13 -14.72 50.04
CA ASN A 591 -8.28 -13.94 49.54
C ASN A 591 -8.53 -13.65 48.06
N GLY A 592 -9.26 -14.58 47.42
CA GLY A 592 -10.27 -14.15 46.44
C GLY A 592 -10.67 -15.12 45.35
N THR A 593 -10.97 -16.40 45.62
CA THR A 593 -11.83 -17.18 44.73
C THR A 593 -12.70 -18.12 45.55
N GLY A 594 -13.99 -18.19 45.20
CA GLY A 594 -15.01 -18.90 45.95
C GLY A 594 -14.67 -20.38 46.14
N TYR A 595 -14.61 -20.80 47.40
CA TYR A 595 -14.56 -22.20 47.79
C TYR A 595 -15.81 -22.53 48.62
N HIS A 596 -16.53 -23.58 48.23
CA HIS A 596 -17.61 -24.16 49.01
C HIS A 596 -17.17 -25.56 49.49
N GLY A 597 -16.94 -25.73 50.80
CA GLY A 597 -16.93 -27.04 51.48
C GLY A 597 -15.73 -27.29 52.43
N PRO A 598 -15.91 -27.83 53.64
CA PRO A 598 -14.88 -27.86 54.69
C PRO A 598 -14.04 -29.14 54.70
N GLY A 599 -12.73 -29.00 54.96
CA GLY A 599 -11.89 -30.08 55.52
C GLY A 599 -10.57 -30.33 54.79
N THR A 600 -9.49 -29.83 55.39
CA THR A 600 -8.05 -30.09 55.17
C THR A 600 -7.32 -29.24 54.12
N ILE A 601 -6.31 -28.51 54.61
CA ILE A 601 -5.20 -27.90 53.87
C ILE A 601 -4.34 -29.03 53.28
N VAL A 602 -3.83 -28.88 52.06
CA VAL A 602 -2.75 -29.71 51.52
C VAL A 602 -1.68 -28.77 50.94
N SER A 603 -0.43 -28.99 51.32
CA SER A 603 0.78 -28.46 50.68
C SER A 603 0.88 -28.95 49.22
N GLY A 604 1.19 -28.08 48.25
CA GLY A 604 1.45 -28.43 46.84
C GLY A 604 0.41 -28.01 45.78
N GLU A 605 0.85 -28.04 44.52
CA GLU A 605 0.20 -27.82 43.19
C GLU A 605 -1.28 -27.31 43.14
N VAL A 606 -1.55 -26.25 42.37
CA VAL A 606 -2.91 -25.73 42.07
C VAL A 606 -3.54 -26.46 40.88
N HIS A 607 -4.72 -27.06 41.07
CA HIS A 607 -5.39 -27.84 40.03
C HIS A 607 -6.51 -27.06 39.33
N GLY A 608 -6.56 -27.16 38.01
CA GLY A 608 -7.67 -26.71 37.18
C GLY A 608 -8.16 -27.85 36.30
N SER A 609 -9.47 -28.02 36.20
CA SER A 609 -10.06 -29.00 35.28
C SER A 609 -11.41 -28.55 34.78
N ALA A 610 -11.70 -28.82 33.51
CA ALA A 610 -12.98 -28.51 32.89
C ALA A 610 -13.46 -29.68 32.02
N PRO A 611 -14.79 -29.89 31.88
CA PRO A 611 -15.33 -30.79 30.88
C PRO A 611 -15.12 -30.22 29.47
N SER A 612 -15.20 -31.08 28.45
CA SER A 612 -14.96 -30.69 27.06
C SER A 612 -16.00 -29.73 26.46
N THR A 613 -17.07 -29.44 27.20
CA THR A 613 -18.13 -28.49 26.84
C THR A 613 -17.89 -27.08 27.36
N THR A 614 -16.86 -26.88 28.20
CA THR A 614 -16.56 -25.57 28.76
C THR A 614 -15.56 -24.85 27.88
N ASP A 615 -16.00 -23.72 27.31
CA ASP A 615 -15.21 -22.87 26.43
C ASP A 615 -13.99 -22.31 27.16
N TRP A 616 -14.17 -21.41 28.13
CA TRP A 616 -13.07 -20.85 28.94
C TRP A 616 -13.26 -21.13 30.43
N HIS A 617 -12.27 -21.75 31.07
CA HIS A 617 -12.26 -22.00 32.50
C HIS A 617 -10.96 -21.52 33.15
N GLU A 618 -10.99 -20.29 33.67
CA GLU A 618 -9.90 -19.70 34.45
C GLU A 618 -9.97 -20.22 35.90
N PHE A 619 -8.89 -20.79 36.41
CA PHE A 619 -8.88 -21.43 37.74
C PHE A 619 -7.82 -20.86 38.69
N LEU A 620 -6.83 -20.13 38.19
CA LEU A 620 -5.78 -19.50 38.99
C LEU A 620 -5.49 -18.08 38.50
N PHE A 621 -5.34 -17.16 39.44
CA PHE A 621 -5.15 -15.73 39.20
C PHE A 621 -4.04 -15.18 40.11
N SER A 622 -3.20 -14.26 39.61
CA SER A 622 -2.39 -13.42 40.49
C SER A 622 -3.23 -12.31 41.11
N LYS A 623 -2.86 -11.84 42.31
CA LYS A 623 -3.49 -10.68 42.94
C LYS A 623 -2.65 -9.43 42.66
N PRO A 624 -3.20 -8.40 42.00
CA PRO A 624 -2.48 -7.15 41.74
C PRO A 624 -1.92 -6.46 42.99
N SER A 625 -2.54 -6.66 44.15
CA SER A 625 -2.07 -6.07 45.42
C SER A 625 -0.79 -6.72 45.94
N ASP A 626 -0.56 -7.98 45.60
CA ASP A 626 0.50 -8.81 46.17
C ASP A 626 1.62 -9.00 45.13
N ILE A 627 1.25 -9.14 43.86
CA ILE A 627 2.17 -9.18 42.71
C ILE A 627 1.87 -7.96 41.83
N PRO A 628 2.39 -6.76 42.17
CA PRO A 628 2.18 -5.56 41.39
C PRO A 628 2.96 -5.64 40.07
N LEU A 629 2.22 -5.59 38.96
CA LEU A 629 2.78 -5.60 37.63
C LEU A 629 2.85 -4.17 37.06
N GLU A 630 4.03 -3.76 36.61
CA GLU A 630 4.28 -2.42 36.11
C GLU A 630 3.87 -2.27 34.64
N ALA A 631 3.14 -1.20 34.35
CA ALA A 631 2.79 -0.81 33.00
C ALA A 631 4.05 -0.72 32.11
N ASN A 632 3.97 -1.27 30.89
CA ASN A 632 5.06 -1.30 29.92
C ASN A 632 6.30 -2.10 30.36
N ALA A 633 6.23 -2.91 31.42
CA ALA A 633 7.33 -3.77 31.85
C ALA A 633 7.23 -5.20 31.29
N GLY A 634 8.39 -5.78 31.04
CA GLY A 634 8.60 -7.16 30.61
C GLY A 634 8.66 -8.08 31.82
N TYR A 635 8.02 -9.23 31.70
CA TYR A 635 8.01 -10.28 32.71
C TYR A 635 8.30 -11.63 32.07
N ARG A 636 9.06 -12.45 32.80
CA ARG A 636 9.22 -13.89 32.58
C ARG A 636 8.42 -14.61 33.66
N VAL A 637 7.56 -15.52 33.28
CA VAL A 637 6.81 -16.39 34.20
C VAL A 637 7.21 -17.82 33.92
N ARG A 638 7.77 -18.48 34.94
CA ARG A 638 8.17 -19.87 34.91
C ARG A 638 7.33 -20.67 35.89
N PHE A 639 6.89 -21.87 35.53
CA PHE A 639 6.15 -22.75 36.44
C PHE A 639 6.26 -24.22 36.00
N SER A 640 6.06 -25.14 36.92
CA SER A 640 5.91 -26.58 36.65
C SER A 640 4.45 -26.88 36.33
N ALA A 641 4.18 -27.55 35.21
CA ALA A 641 2.83 -27.99 34.85
C ALA A 641 2.76 -29.52 34.75
N ARG A 642 1.73 -30.12 35.35
CA ARG A 642 1.48 -31.56 35.26
C ARG A 642 0.07 -31.82 34.74
N THR A 643 -0.02 -32.49 33.60
CA THR A 643 -1.28 -32.87 32.98
C THR A 643 -1.92 -33.99 33.80
N LEU A 644 -3.07 -33.70 34.42
CA LEU A 644 -3.89 -34.66 35.16
C LEU A 644 -4.83 -35.42 34.22
N THR A 645 -5.44 -34.70 33.29
CA THR A 645 -6.29 -35.24 32.22
C THR A 645 -5.90 -34.56 30.92
N ALA A 646 -5.49 -35.34 29.92
CA ALA A 646 -5.08 -34.78 28.64
C ALA A 646 -6.25 -34.00 27.99
N PRO A 647 -6.00 -32.80 27.45
CA PRO A 647 -6.98 -32.11 26.63
C PRO A 647 -7.34 -32.93 25.39
N GLY A 648 -8.61 -32.88 24.97
CA GLY A 648 -9.06 -33.46 23.70
C GLY A 648 -8.60 -32.66 22.47
N ALA A 649 -8.97 -33.11 21.27
CA ALA A 649 -8.65 -32.38 20.04
C ALA A 649 -9.30 -30.98 20.06
N GLY A 650 -8.47 -29.93 19.94
CA GLY A 650 -8.91 -28.53 20.02
C GLY A 650 -9.02 -27.95 21.44
N ALA A 651 -8.64 -28.72 22.46
CA ALA A 651 -8.58 -28.30 23.86
C ALA A 651 -7.14 -28.05 24.31
N TYR A 652 -6.94 -27.12 25.24
CA TYR A 652 -5.62 -26.75 25.74
C TYR A 652 -5.67 -26.08 27.11
N PHE A 653 -4.55 -26.08 27.79
CA PHE A 653 -4.29 -25.22 28.95
C PHE A 653 -3.72 -23.90 28.45
N TYR A 654 -3.96 -22.81 29.18
CA TYR A 654 -3.44 -21.51 28.79
C TYR A 654 -2.99 -20.66 29.97
N PHE A 655 -2.14 -19.69 29.64
CA PHE A 655 -1.62 -18.65 30.51
C PHE A 655 -1.75 -17.32 29.79
N LEU A 656 -2.11 -16.25 30.49
CA LEU A 656 -2.12 -14.88 29.96
C LEU A 656 -2.04 -13.83 31.08
N ALA A 657 -1.75 -12.58 30.72
CA ALA A 657 -1.93 -11.42 31.59
C ALA A 657 -3.07 -10.53 31.08
N ARG A 658 -4.00 -10.15 31.96
CA ARG A 658 -5.18 -9.33 31.67
C ARG A 658 -5.21 -8.08 32.53
N THR A 659 -5.60 -6.96 31.96
CA THR A 659 -5.91 -5.72 32.70
C THR A 659 -7.39 -5.69 33.08
N ALA A 660 -7.67 -5.34 34.33
CA ALA A 660 -9.05 -5.21 34.81
C ALA A 660 -9.82 -4.09 34.08
N SER A 661 -9.15 -2.99 33.74
CA SER A 661 -9.73 -1.83 33.06
C SER A 661 -9.78 -1.97 31.54
N GLY A 662 -8.81 -2.64 30.92
CA GLY A 662 -8.74 -2.81 29.47
C GLY A 662 -9.48 -4.03 28.92
N GLY A 663 -9.71 -5.06 29.76
CA GLY A 663 -10.40 -6.29 29.38
C GLY A 663 -9.66 -7.14 28.34
N VAL A 664 -10.37 -8.15 27.79
CA VAL A 664 -9.83 -9.15 26.84
C VAL A 664 -9.04 -8.58 25.67
N PRO A 665 -9.42 -7.45 25.02
CA PRO A 665 -8.65 -6.88 23.91
C PRO A 665 -7.22 -6.44 24.30
N GLN A 666 -6.96 -6.31 25.60
CA GLN A 666 -5.69 -5.89 26.15
C GLN A 666 -4.88 -7.03 26.77
N ASP A 667 -5.32 -8.27 26.59
CA ASP A 667 -4.57 -9.45 27.00
C ASP A 667 -3.20 -9.47 26.31
N VAL A 668 -2.17 -9.90 27.05
CA VAL A 668 -0.80 -10.08 26.58
C VAL A 668 -0.23 -11.38 27.15
N GLY A 669 0.82 -11.92 26.52
CA GLY A 669 1.44 -13.16 26.98
C GLY A 669 0.51 -14.37 26.91
N VAL A 670 -0.37 -14.43 25.91
CA VAL A 670 -1.30 -15.54 25.72
C VAL A 670 -0.53 -16.76 25.19
N HIS A 671 -0.34 -17.76 26.03
CA HIS A 671 0.34 -19.00 25.70
C HIS A 671 -0.57 -20.19 25.95
N GLN A 672 -0.45 -21.21 25.10
CA GLN A 672 -1.26 -22.43 25.15
C GLN A 672 -0.34 -23.65 25.20
N TRP A 673 -0.72 -24.68 25.95
CA TRP A 673 -0.01 -25.95 26.01
C TRP A 673 -0.95 -27.12 26.34
N THR A 674 -0.50 -28.35 26.12
CA THR A 674 -1.30 -29.57 26.39
C THR A 674 -0.54 -30.62 27.21
N ASP A 675 0.76 -30.42 27.39
CA ASP A 675 1.73 -31.37 27.92
C ASP A 675 2.25 -30.96 29.30
N SER A 676 2.77 -31.94 30.02
CA SER A 676 3.46 -31.70 31.31
C SER A 676 4.86 -31.11 31.09
N GLY A 677 5.47 -30.60 32.15
CA GLY A 677 6.83 -30.07 32.17
C GLY A 677 6.89 -28.62 32.61
N THR A 678 8.10 -28.08 32.70
CA THR A 678 8.31 -26.67 33.02
C THR A 678 7.88 -25.79 31.85
N LYS A 679 7.05 -24.81 32.15
CA LYS A 679 6.63 -23.75 31.24
C LYS A 679 7.36 -22.48 31.61
N GLU A 680 7.82 -21.75 30.59
CA GLU A 680 8.49 -20.47 30.77
C GLU A 680 8.03 -19.55 29.64
N PHE A 681 7.46 -18.42 30.01
CA PHE A 681 6.84 -17.48 29.09
C PHE A 681 7.37 -16.07 29.35
N GLU A 682 7.71 -15.34 28.30
CA GLU A 682 8.09 -13.93 28.39
C GLU A 682 7.05 -13.07 27.68
N PHE A 683 6.66 -11.95 28.30
CA PHE A 683 5.70 -11.02 27.73
C PHE A 683 5.94 -9.61 28.25
N THR A 684 5.53 -8.61 27.46
CA THR A 684 5.58 -7.19 27.86
C THR A 684 4.16 -6.68 28.06
N LEU A 685 3.93 -6.03 29.20
CA LEU A 685 2.65 -5.42 29.52
C LEU A 685 2.41 -4.17 28.68
N LYS A 686 1.14 -3.84 28.42
CA LYS A 686 0.78 -2.55 27.82
C LYS A 686 0.75 -1.46 28.89
N ASN A 687 0.33 -0.25 28.51
CA ASN A 687 0.28 0.90 29.40
C ASN A 687 -0.91 0.88 30.38
N PHE A 688 -1.08 -0.21 31.13
CA PHE A 688 -2.06 -0.37 32.21
C PHE A 688 -1.35 -0.81 33.48
N THR A 689 -1.77 -0.30 34.63
CA THR A 689 -1.12 -0.57 35.93
C THR A 689 -1.86 -1.63 36.76
N ASP A 690 -2.88 -2.26 36.19
CA ASP A 690 -3.83 -3.16 36.86
C ASP A 690 -3.83 -4.56 36.23
N TYR A 691 -2.70 -4.97 35.65
CA TYR A 691 -2.54 -6.31 35.10
C TYR A 691 -2.51 -7.38 36.21
N TYR A 692 -3.09 -8.53 35.91
CA TYR A 692 -2.98 -9.77 36.68
C TYR A 692 -2.79 -10.96 35.75
N LEU A 693 -2.17 -12.01 36.26
CA LEU A 693 -1.87 -13.25 35.55
C LEU A 693 -3.02 -14.24 35.70
N ILE A 694 -3.27 -15.05 34.68
CA ILE A 694 -4.37 -16.02 34.60
C ILE A 694 -3.82 -17.34 34.08
N TRP A 695 -4.22 -18.44 34.72
CA TRP A 695 -4.12 -19.79 34.16
C TRP A 695 -5.52 -20.38 33.98
N GLY A 696 -5.72 -21.11 32.87
CA GLY A 696 -7.00 -21.71 32.57
C GLY A 696 -6.95 -22.95 31.70
N VAL A 697 -8.12 -23.55 31.51
CA VAL A 697 -8.40 -24.70 30.66
C VAL A 697 -9.45 -24.30 29.63
N HIS A 698 -9.21 -24.62 28.36
CA HIS A 698 -10.14 -24.36 27.26
C HIS A 698 -10.57 -25.67 26.61
N ASN A 699 -11.88 -25.87 26.43
CA ASN A 699 -12.49 -27.07 25.85
C ASN A 699 -12.10 -28.41 26.52
N GLY A 700 -11.75 -28.34 27.80
CA GLY A 700 -11.61 -29.48 28.69
C GLY A 700 -10.19 -30.07 28.85
N GLY A 701 -10.02 -30.83 29.92
CA GLY A 701 -8.72 -31.33 30.38
C GLY A 701 -8.53 -31.03 31.87
N GLY A 702 -7.39 -31.44 32.42
CA GLY A 702 -7.02 -31.19 33.80
C GLY A 702 -5.51 -30.97 33.93
N VAL A 703 -5.11 -29.93 34.64
CA VAL A 703 -3.71 -29.54 34.85
C VAL A 703 -3.48 -29.16 36.31
N ALA A 704 -2.32 -29.52 36.82
CA ALA A 704 -1.77 -29.03 38.07
C ALA A 704 -0.63 -28.06 37.75
N VAL A 705 -0.58 -26.92 38.43
CA VAL A 705 0.43 -25.87 38.26
C VAL A 705 1.12 -25.62 39.60
N ASP A 706 2.45 -25.59 39.58
CA ASP A 706 3.29 -25.38 40.76
C ASP A 706 4.57 -24.61 40.42
N ASP A 707 5.39 -24.28 41.42
CA ASP A 707 6.70 -23.61 41.28
C ASP A 707 6.64 -22.30 40.46
N ILE A 708 5.60 -21.48 40.68
CA ILE A 708 5.42 -20.25 39.91
C ILE A 708 6.47 -19.21 40.32
N VAL A 709 7.31 -18.82 39.37
CA VAL A 709 8.31 -17.77 39.51
C VAL A 709 7.99 -16.66 38.52
N VAL A 710 7.73 -15.45 39.02
CA VAL A 710 7.50 -14.25 38.21
C VAL A 710 8.73 -13.35 38.32
N THR A 711 9.48 -13.22 37.24
CA THR A 711 10.68 -12.38 37.18
C THR A 711 10.40 -11.18 36.30
N LYS A 712 10.53 -9.97 36.84
CA LYS A 712 10.59 -8.77 36.00
C LYS A 712 11.88 -8.83 35.19
N ILE A 713 11.77 -8.96 33.88
CA ILE A 713 12.94 -8.93 33.00
C ILE A 713 13.23 -7.49 32.64
N ALA A 714 14.52 -7.16 32.53
CA ALA A 714 14.91 -5.86 32.02
C ALA A 714 14.27 -5.69 30.64
N ASN A 715 13.36 -4.72 30.52
CA ASN A 715 12.89 -4.32 29.22
C ASN A 715 14.09 -4.10 28.34
N ALA A 716 14.05 -4.70 27.17
CA ALA A 716 15.06 -4.54 26.18
C ALA A 716 14.87 -3.14 25.54
N GLY A 717 15.10 -2.09 26.32
CA GLY A 717 14.91 -0.68 25.97
C GLY A 717 14.40 0.19 27.13
N MET A 718 14.63 1.50 27.02
CA MET A 718 14.07 2.53 27.89
C MET A 718 12.54 2.52 27.84
N PRO A 719 11.83 2.94 28.92
CA PRO A 719 10.39 3.11 28.85
C PRO A 719 10.00 4.07 27.72
N PRO A 720 8.89 3.82 26.99
CA PRO A 720 8.46 4.69 25.91
C PRO A 720 8.34 6.16 26.34
N VAL A 721 8.79 7.07 25.48
CA VAL A 721 8.79 8.51 25.79
C VAL A 721 7.48 9.15 25.36
N SER A 722 6.68 9.57 26.33
CA SER A 722 5.60 10.52 26.09
C SER A 722 6.09 11.96 26.22
N TYR A 723 5.54 12.84 25.40
CA TYR A 723 5.92 14.26 25.36
C TYR A 723 4.73 15.16 25.03
N ARG A 724 4.87 16.45 25.36
CA ARG A 724 3.92 17.52 25.01
C ARG A 724 4.63 18.60 24.23
N LEU A 725 3.88 19.26 23.35
CA LEU A 725 4.40 20.40 22.59
C LEU A 725 4.73 21.56 23.52
N ASP A 726 5.74 22.36 23.16
CA ASP A 726 6.11 23.56 23.90
C ASP A 726 4.96 24.57 23.84
N PRO A 727 4.38 24.98 24.98
CA PRO A 727 3.19 25.84 25.00
C PRO A 727 3.46 27.27 24.52
N VAL A 728 4.73 27.70 24.47
CA VAL A 728 5.12 28.99 23.91
C VAL A 728 5.09 28.93 22.39
N VAL A 729 5.49 27.80 21.81
CA VAL A 729 5.52 27.60 20.35
C VAL A 729 4.16 27.18 19.80
N PHE A 730 3.42 26.36 20.56
CA PHE A 730 2.12 25.78 20.19
C PHE A 730 1.06 26.13 21.24
N PRO A 731 0.64 27.40 21.34
CA PRO A 731 -0.32 27.82 22.35
C PRO A 731 -1.66 27.11 22.15
N GLY A 732 -2.18 26.52 23.23
CA GLY A 732 -3.49 25.84 23.26
C GLY A 732 -3.45 24.34 22.96
N ASP A 733 -2.33 23.79 22.49
CA ASP A 733 -2.18 22.33 22.40
C ASP A 733 -1.93 21.73 23.80
N THR A 734 -2.79 20.80 24.22
CA THR A 734 -2.69 20.08 25.49
C THR A 734 -2.53 18.58 25.31
N ALA A 735 -2.41 18.12 24.06
CA ALA A 735 -2.32 16.71 23.73
C ALA A 735 -0.96 16.15 24.19
N THR A 736 -0.99 14.88 24.60
CA THR A 736 0.22 14.10 24.86
C THR A 736 0.46 13.21 23.66
N TYR A 737 1.70 13.18 23.18
CA TYR A 737 2.17 12.44 22.02
C TYR A 737 3.24 11.44 22.44
N GLY A 738 3.52 10.45 21.59
CA GLY A 738 4.49 9.39 21.89
C GLY A 738 4.03 8.44 23.00
N GLY A 739 4.97 7.70 23.58
CA GLY A 739 4.68 6.70 24.62
C GLY A 739 4.35 5.30 24.10
N GLU A 740 4.51 5.08 22.80
CA GLU A 740 4.13 3.82 22.13
C GLU A 740 5.33 2.92 21.85
N ILE A 741 6.54 3.49 21.74
CA ILE A 741 7.75 2.80 21.31
C ILE A 741 8.85 3.05 22.32
N ALA A 742 9.39 1.95 22.84
CA ALA A 742 10.58 1.92 23.70
C ALA A 742 11.82 2.04 22.81
N LEU A 743 12.42 3.24 22.75
CA LEU A 743 13.64 3.50 21.98
C LEU A 743 14.84 3.60 22.92
N ASP A 744 15.91 2.87 22.60
CA ASP A 744 17.14 2.84 23.39
C ASP A 744 18.36 2.74 22.47
N PRO A 745 19.29 3.72 22.50
CA PRO A 745 19.32 4.90 23.37
C PRO A 745 18.39 6.04 22.92
N LEU A 746 18.17 7.00 23.82
CA LEU A 746 17.59 8.31 23.51
C LEU A 746 18.67 9.38 23.35
N PHE A 747 18.44 10.28 22.40
CA PHE A 747 19.34 11.39 22.07
C PHE A 747 18.65 12.71 22.36
N HIS A 748 18.82 13.25 23.57
CA HIS A 748 18.16 14.50 23.96
C HIS A 748 19.02 15.72 23.60
N PRO A 749 18.47 16.72 22.87
CA PRO A 749 19.13 18.01 22.67
C PRO A 749 19.52 18.68 23.99
N THR A 750 20.75 19.19 24.06
CA THR A 750 21.30 19.94 25.20
C THR A 750 22.01 21.21 24.74
N GLY A 751 22.32 22.09 25.70
CA GLY A 751 22.98 23.36 25.42
C GLY A 751 22.00 24.46 24.99
N THR A 752 22.49 25.40 24.18
CA THR A 752 21.73 26.57 23.70
C THR A 752 21.78 26.67 22.17
N GLY A 753 21.04 27.61 21.58
CA GLY A 753 21.05 27.83 20.12
C GLY A 753 20.08 26.96 19.33
N PHE A 754 19.14 26.29 19.98
CA PHE A 754 18.00 25.62 19.35
C PHE A 754 16.68 26.01 20.03
N THR A 755 15.59 25.90 19.29
CA THR A 755 14.22 26.08 19.78
C THR A 755 13.66 24.73 20.18
N THR A 756 13.21 24.59 21.42
CA THR A 756 12.49 23.39 21.87
C THR A 756 11.06 23.43 21.32
N LEU A 757 10.66 22.37 20.61
CA LEU A 757 9.32 22.22 20.04
C LEU A 757 8.44 21.29 20.89
N ALA A 758 9.06 20.35 21.62
CA ALA A 758 8.36 19.45 22.55
C ALA A 758 9.26 19.01 23.71
N ARG A 759 8.66 18.71 24.86
CA ARG A 759 9.34 18.16 26.04
C ARG A 759 8.67 16.90 26.57
N SER A 760 9.48 15.98 27.10
CA SER A 760 8.99 14.76 27.75
C SER A 760 8.10 15.07 28.96
N THR A 761 7.11 14.22 29.23
CA THR A 761 6.15 14.43 30.35
C THR A 761 6.67 13.98 31.72
N GLY A 762 7.85 13.35 31.78
CA GLY A 762 8.45 12.87 33.03
C GLY A 762 8.81 13.99 34.03
N PRO A 763 9.20 13.62 35.27
CA PRO A 763 9.44 14.57 36.37
C PRO A 763 10.56 15.58 36.11
N LYS A 764 11.47 15.27 35.17
CA LYS A 764 12.46 16.21 34.64
C LYS A 764 12.26 16.33 33.12
N PRO A 765 11.35 17.22 32.65
CA PRO A 765 11.08 17.37 31.23
C PRO A 765 12.34 17.72 30.44
N ARG A 766 12.68 16.90 29.45
CA ARG A 766 13.81 17.12 28.53
C ARG A 766 13.29 17.47 27.14
N PRO A 767 14.03 18.25 26.33
CA PRO A 767 13.72 18.41 24.91
C PRO A 767 13.62 17.05 24.21
N VAL A 768 12.53 16.83 23.48
CA VAL A 768 12.31 15.62 22.66
C VAL A 768 12.25 15.98 21.18
N ILE A 769 11.69 17.14 20.85
CA ILE A 769 11.74 17.69 19.50
C ILE A 769 12.35 19.08 19.57
N ALA A 770 13.33 19.35 18.72
CA ALA A 770 14.02 20.63 18.67
C ALA A 770 14.36 21.04 17.24
N GLY A 771 14.29 22.35 16.96
CA GLY A 771 14.72 22.95 15.69
C GLY A 771 15.92 23.87 15.89
N LYS A 772 16.92 23.79 15.00
CA LYS A 772 18.15 24.59 15.03
C LYS A 772 18.44 25.17 13.65
N ALA A 773 18.60 26.49 13.59
CA ALA A 773 19.06 27.15 12.38
C ALA A 773 20.56 26.89 12.20
N MET A 774 20.94 26.44 11.01
CA MET A 774 22.33 26.17 10.63
C MET A 774 22.75 27.14 9.53
N ASN A 775 24.03 27.12 9.14
CA ASN A 775 24.50 27.98 8.07
C ASN A 775 23.93 27.53 6.71
N GLY A 776 22.87 28.20 6.25
CA GLY A 776 22.24 27.94 4.94
C GLY A 776 21.26 26.76 4.89
N TRP A 777 20.87 26.20 6.04
CA TRP A 777 19.85 25.13 6.16
C TRP A 777 19.31 25.08 7.60
N THR A 778 18.27 24.28 7.85
CA THR A 778 17.66 24.09 9.19
C THR A 778 17.67 22.61 9.56
N SER A 779 18.05 22.31 10.81
CA SER A 779 18.02 20.96 11.37
C SER A 779 16.87 20.82 12.36
N VAL A 780 16.05 19.79 12.22
CA VAL A 780 14.98 19.45 13.19
C VAL A 780 15.21 18.03 13.68
N LEU A 781 15.47 17.85 14.97
CA LEU A 781 15.69 16.53 15.56
C LEU A 781 14.47 16.13 16.38
N ALA A 782 13.92 14.94 16.11
CA ALA A 782 12.93 14.27 16.93
C ALA A 782 13.54 13.01 17.56
N SER A 783 13.81 13.07 18.87
CA SER A 783 14.41 11.98 19.64
C SER A 783 13.48 10.78 19.81
N ALA A 784 12.17 10.99 19.67
CA ALA A 784 11.15 9.96 19.71
C ALA A 784 10.00 10.30 18.73
N PRO A 785 9.43 9.32 18.04
CA PRO A 785 8.23 9.48 17.21
C PRO A 785 6.96 9.65 18.06
N PRO A 786 5.84 10.08 17.46
CA PRO A 786 5.73 10.58 16.08
C PRO A 786 6.38 11.96 15.88
N LEU A 787 6.31 12.49 14.66
CA LEU A 787 6.39 13.93 14.41
C LEU A 787 4.95 14.46 14.29
N PRO A 788 4.41 15.17 15.30
CA PRO A 788 3.01 15.55 15.29
C PRO A 788 2.64 16.53 14.17
N VAL A 789 1.40 16.46 13.66
CA VAL A 789 0.83 17.39 12.66
C VAL A 789 1.10 18.86 12.98
N PRO A 790 0.92 19.37 14.21
CA PRO A 790 1.23 20.77 14.51
C PRO A 790 2.72 21.12 14.29
N VAL A 791 3.63 20.19 14.65
CA VAL A 791 5.07 20.35 14.45
C VAL A 791 5.39 20.34 12.95
N LEU A 792 4.85 19.38 12.19
CA LEU A 792 5.03 19.29 10.74
C LEU A 792 4.55 20.58 10.04
N ARG A 793 3.37 21.08 10.38
CA ARG A 793 2.84 22.34 9.83
C ARG A 793 3.73 23.53 10.15
N LYS A 794 4.28 23.61 11.36
CA LYS A 794 5.25 24.64 11.71
C LYS A 794 6.52 24.53 10.85
N VAL A 795 7.09 23.32 10.74
CA VAL A 795 8.27 23.07 9.91
C VAL A 795 8.02 23.44 8.45
N TYR A 796 6.83 23.10 7.94
CA TYR A 796 6.41 23.42 6.57
C TYR A 796 6.28 24.93 6.37
N ALA A 797 5.61 25.63 7.29
CA ALA A 797 5.48 27.08 7.24
C ALA A 797 6.85 27.79 7.29
N ASP A 798 7.74 27.37 8.21
CA ASP A 798 9.09 27.93 8.35
C ASP A 798 9.94 27.69 7.09
N ALA A 799 9.76 26.54 6.41
CA ALA A 799 10.44 26.19 5.17
C ALA A 799 9.76 26.78 3.91
N GLY A 800 8.60 27.41 4.05
CA GLY A 800 7.81 27.95 2.93
C GLY A 800 7.11 26.90 2.07
N VAL A 801 6.83 25.71 2.60
CA VAL A 801 6.01 24.67 1.94
C VAL A 801 4.55 25.13 1.88
N TRP A 802 3.91 24.94 0.73
CA TRP A 802 2.50 25.31 0.54
C TRP A 802 1.55 24.32 1.23
N LEU A 803 0.70 24.83 2.11
CA LEU A 803 -0.38 24.05 2.74
C LEU A 803 -1.67 24.19 1.95
N TYR A 804 -2.17 23.08 1.42
CA TYR A 804 -3.44 23.01 0.70
C TYR A 804 -4.64 22.95 1.65
N THR A 805 -4.47 22.42 2.87
CA THR A 805 -5.51 22.35 3.90
C THR A 805 -4.90 22.44 5.30
N ASP A 806 -5.71 22.86 6.26
CA ASP A 806 -5.43 22.90 7.70
C ASP A 806 -6.34 21.93 8.49
N GLY A 807 -7.19 21.16 7.82
CA GLY A 807 -8.26 20.34 8.42
C GLY A 807 -7.82 19.04 9.13
N GLY A 808 -6.58 18.57 8.90
CA GLY A 808 -6.11 17.30 9.48
C GLY A 808 -6.67 16.06 8.77
N ASP A 809 -7.11 16.23 7.53
CA ASP A 809 -7.66 15.20 6.65
C ASP A 809 -6.54 14.58 5.79
N GLY A 810 -6.74 13.35 5.30
CA GLY A 810 -5.78 12.72 4.39
C GLY A 810 -5.77 13.45 3.05
N LEU A 811 -4.62 14.02 2.67
CA LEU A 811 -4.48 14.84 1.47
C LEU A 811 -3.44 14.27 0.51
N GLU A 812 -3.84 14.13 -0.76
CA GLU A 812 -2.91 13.90 -1.87
C GLU A 812 -3.07 14.94 -2.97
N VAL A 813 -1.97 15.38 -3.56
CA VAL A 813 -1.98 16.41 -4.61
C VAL A 813 -0.88 16.18 -5.64
N ASN A 814 -1.21 16.36 -6.91
CA ASN A 814 -0.23 16.48 -7.99
C ASN A 814 -0.49 17.74 -8.84
N ALA A 815 0.17 17.82 -9.99
CA ALA A 815 0.02 18.96 -10.90
C ALA A 815 -1.42 19.21 -11.37
N SER A 816 -2.29 18.20 -11.31
CA SER A 816 -3.60 18.20 -11.95
C SER A 816 -4.75 17.73 -11.07
N TRP A 817 -4.48 17.06 -9.95
CA TRP A 817 -5.49 16.45 -9.08
C TRP A 817 -5.24 16.78 -7.61
N ILE A 818 -6.34 16.88 -6.86
CA ILE A 818 -6.37 16.96 -5.41
C ILE A 818 -7.36 15.88 -4.94
N SER A 819 -6.92 15.03 -4.03
CA SER A 819 -7.75 14.08 -3.30
C SER A 819 -7.72 14.46 -1.82
N LEU A 820 -8.89 14.58 -1.19
CA LEU A 820 -9.01 14.78 0.26
C LEU A 820 -9.97 13.74 0.83
N HIS A 821 -9.49 12.91 1.74
CA HIS A 821 -10.29 11.94 2.49
C HIS A 821 -10.56 12.47 3.90
N ALA A 822 -11.83 12.69 4.22
CA ALA A 822 -12.23 13.41 5.43
C ALA A 822 -12.05 12.55 6.69
N ALA A 823 -11.10 12.94 7.55
CA ALA A 823 -10.87 12.30 8.85
C ALA A 823 -11.95 12.65 9.89
N THR A 824 -12.62 13.79 9.68
CA THR A 824 -13.67 14.33 10.55
C THR A 824 -14.80 14.95 9.74
N THR A 825 -16.03 14.94 10.26
CA THR A 825 -17.16 15.67 9.66
C THR A 825 -16.99 17.17 9.83
N GLY A 826 -17.27 17.94 8.79
CA GLY A 826 -17.30 19.41 8.85
C GLY A 826 -16.91 20.07 7.53
N THR A 827 -16.74 21.39 7.59
CA THR A 827 -16.29 22.18 6.44
C THR A 827 -14.78 22.05 6.24
N LYS A 828 -14.38 21.61 5.06
CA LYS A 828 -13.00 21.42 4.61
C LYS A 828 -12.61 22.56 3.67
N THR A 829 -11.46 23.18 3.90
CA THR A 829 -10.96 24.29 3.08
C THR A 829 -9.78 23.82 2.25
N ILE A 830 -9.88 23.99 0.92
CA ILE A 830 -8.78 23.77 -0.03
C ILE A 830 -8.22 25.12 -0.46
N ARG A 831 -6.89 25.26 -0.44
CA ARG A 831 -6.13 26.46 -0.82
C ARG A 831 -5.14 26.13 -1.93
N LEU A 832 -5.09 26.96 -2.96
CA LEU A 832 -4.25 26.74 -4.14
C LEU A 832 -3.15 27.81 -4.23
N PRO A 833 -1.93 27.45 -4.65
CA PRO A 833 -0.80 28.36 -4.68
C PRO A 833 -0.96 29.51 -5.69
N ARG A 834 -1.92 29.39 -6.62
CA ARG A 834 -2.27 30.40 -7.62
C ARG A 834 -3.70 30.22 -8.10
N PRO A 835 -4.34 31.27 -8.66
CA PRO A 835 -5.65 31.14 -9.29
C PRO A 835 -5.62 30.13 -10.43
N GLU A 836 -6.48 29.13 -10.39
CA GLU A 836 -6.59 28.10 -11.43
C GLU A 836 -8.01 27.51 -11.48
N PRO A 837 -8.40 26.85 -12.58
CA PRO A 837 -9.69 26.18 -12.64
C PRO A 837 -9.73 24.98 -11.68
N VAL A 838 -10.85 24.83 -10.98
CA VAL A 838 -11.12 23.68 -10.11
C VAL A 838 -12.45 23.07 -10.51
N TYR A 839 -12.45 21.76 -10.75
CA TYR A 839 -13.64 21.00 -11.06
C TYR A 839 -13.79 19.85 -10.06
N ASP A 840 -14.97 19.76 -9.45
CA ASP A 840 -15.35 18.69 -8.54
C ASP A 840 -15.88 17.50 -9.35
N THR A 841 -15.14 16.41 -9.36
CA THR A 841 -15.47 15.22 -10.17
C THR A 841 -16.54 14.36 -9.53
N GLY A 842 -16.77 14.51 -8.23
CA GLY A 842 -17.82 13.82 -7.50
C GLY A 842 -19.19 14.48 -7.72
N ALA A 843 -19.22 15.81 -7.75
CA ALA A 843 -20.42 16.61 -8.01
C ALA A 843 -20.62 17.01 -9.48
N ASP A 844 -19.70 16.57 -10.36
CA ASP A 844 -19.69 16.88 -11.80
C ASP A 844 -19.91 18.38 -12.10
N ARG A 845 -19.19 19.25 -11.39
CA ARG A 845 -19.35 20.71 -11.52
C ARG A 845 -18.04 21.48 -11.48
N LEU A 846 -18.00 22.58 -12.22
CA LEU A 846 -16.94 23.56 -12.10
C LEU A 846 -17.11 24.36 -10.80
N VAL A 847 -16.12 24.33 -9.92
CA VAL A 847 -16.09 25.16 -8.71
C VAL A 847 -15.77 26.61 -9.07
N GLY A 848 -14.88 26.81 -10.04
CA GLY A 848 -14.55 28.12 -10.61
C GLY A 848 -13.36 28.04 -11.56
N THR A 849 -13.10 29.11 -12.32
CA THR A 849 -11.99 29.18 -13.30
C THR A 849 -10.71 29.82 -12.75
N GLY A 850 -10.80 30.51 -11.62
CA GLY A 850 -9.69 31.22 -10.97
C GLY A 850 -9.71 31.05 -9.45
N VAL A 851 -9.93 29.82 -8.99
CA VAL A 851 -10.05 29.49 -7.57
C VAL A 851 -8.67 29.59 -6.91
N THR A 852 -8.62 30.28 -5.78
CA THR A 852 -7.48 30.25 -4.84
C THR A 852 -7.86 29.60 -3.52
N THR A 853 -9.16 29.61 -3.18
CA THR A 853 -9.71 28.96 -1.98
C THR A 853 -11.12 28.48 -2.27
N ALA A 854 -11.46 27.27 -1.81
CA ALA A 854 -12.80 26.70 -1.89
C ALA A 854 -13.12 25.91 -0.61
N GLN A 855 -14.41 25.85 -0.27
CA GLN A 855 -14.90 25.14 0.92
C GLN A 855 -15.92 24.07 0.53
N PHE A 856 -15.84 22.94 1.22
CA PHE A 856 -16.67 21.75 0.98
C PHE A 856 -17.14 21.21 2.33
N THR A 857 -18.42 20.89 2.47
CA THR A 857 -18.94 20.24 3.68
C THR A 857 -18.93 18.74 3.45
N LEU A 858 -18.14 18.01 4.24
CA LEU A 858 -17.94 16.56 4.12
C LEU A 858 -18.25 15.86 5.43
N ASN A 859 -18.73 14.62 5.35
CA ASN A 859 -18.80 13.71 6.49
C ASN A 859 -17.47 12.96 6.65
N LYS A 860 -17.18 12.47 7.86
CA LYS A 860 -16.07 11.53 8.06
C LYS A 860 -16.21 10.34 7.08
N GLY A 861 -15.11 10.00 6.41
CA GLY A 861 -15.08 8.93 5.40
C GLY A 861 -15.43 9.36 3.98
N ASP A 862 -15.95 10.57 3.76
CA ASP A 862 -16.14 11.10 2.42
C ASP A 862 -14.78 11.38 1.75
N THR A 863 -14.69 11.07 0.46
CA THR A 863 -13.55 11.47 -0.39
C THR A 863 -13.97 12.52 -1.40
N LEU A 864 -13.32 13.68 -1.34
CA LEU A 864 -13.42 14.75 -2.32
C LEU A 864 -12.32 14.60 -3.38
N LEU A 865 -12.74 14.53 -4.65
CA LEU A 865 -11.85 14.44 -5.81
C LEU A 865 -12.01 15.69 -6.67
N LEU A 866 -10.91 16.44 -6.84
CA LEU A 866 -10.89 17.66 -7.63
C LEU A 866 -9.85 17.55 -8.74
N THR A 867 -10.18 18.04 -9.93
CA THR A 867 -9.19 18.35 -10.96
C THR A 867 -8.86 19.83 -10.94
N ARG A 868 -7.58 20.16 -11.13
CA ARG A 868 -7.03 21.52 -11.27
C ARG A 868 -7.10 21.99 -12.73
N SER A 869 -8.18 21.61 -13.40
CA SER A 869 -8.42 21.79 -14.83
C SER A 869 -9.92 21.98 -15.07
N ASN A 870 -10.28 22.59 -16.20
CA ASN A 870 -11.65 22.57 -16.68
C ASN A 870 -11.79 21.48 -17.76
N PRO A 871 -12.29 20.28 -17.42
CA PRO A 871 -12.44 19.16 -18.37
C PRO A 871 -13.28 19.51 -19.60
N LEU A 872 -14.29 20.37 -19.42
CA LEU A 872 -15.26 20.79 -20.43
C LEU A 872 -14.67 21.70 -21.49
N VAL A 873 -13.57 22.37 -21.14
CA VAL A 873 -12.86 23.27 -22.04
C VAL A 873 -11.67 22.55 -22.67
N ARG A 874 -11.01 21.63 -21.97
CA ARG A 874 -9.79 20.96 -22.48
C ARG A 874 -10.04 19.80 -23.45
N GLY A 875 -11.28 19.41 -23.73
CA GLY A 875 -11.59 18.40 -24.77
C GLY A 875 -11.27 16.96 -24.37
N GLY A 876 -11.21 16.67 -23.07
CA GLY A 876 -10.78 15.38 -22.55
C GLY A 876 -11.86 14.54 -21.87
N VAL A 877 -13.09 15.06 -21.70
CA VAL A 877 -14.20 14.32 -21.09
C VAL A 877 -15.30 14.13 -22.14
N ARG A 878 -15.62 12.86 -22.40
CA ARG A 878 -16.82 12.43 -23.12
C ARG A 878 -17.94 12.32 -22.10
N PHE A 879 -19.06 12.95 -22.41
CA PHE A 879 -20.32 12.76 -21.71
C PHE A 879 -21.10 11.69 -22.45
N ASP A 880 -21.19 10.54 -21.80
CA ASP A 880 -22.14 9.50 -22.10
C ASP A 880 -23.20 9.47 -20.99
N PHE A 881 -24.19 8.59 -21.16
CA PHE A 881 -25.33 8.50 -20.25
C PHE A 881 -25.38 7.15 -19.53
N GLU A 882 -24.24 6.44 -19.46
CA GLU A 882 -24.14 5.04 -19.04
C GLU A 882 -24.48 4.81 -17.56
N THR A 883 -24.44 5.86 -16.75
CA THR A 883 -24.90 5.84 -15.35
C THR A 883 -26.42 5.86 -15.22
N GLY A 884 -27.15 6.09 -16.31
CA GLY A 884 -28.62 6.19 -16.32
C GLY A 884 -29.15 7.57 -15.92
N ASP A 885 -28.28 8.57 -15.76
CA ASP A 885 -28.62 9.95 -15.46
C ASP A 885 -28.08 10.93 -16.52
N LEU A 886 -28.62 12.16 -16.56
CA LEU A 886 -28.25 13.17 -17.55
C LEU A 886 -26.99 13.98 -17.17
N GLY A 887 -26.40 13.74 -16.00
CA GLY A 887 -25.21 14.42 -15.49
C GLY A 887 -25.31 15.94 -15.61
N PRO A 888 -24.37 16.61 -16.31
CA PRO A 888 -24.35 18.07 -16.46
C PRO A 888 -25.37 18.60 -17.50
N PHE A 889 -26.34 17.78 -17.90
CA PHE A 889 -27.40 18.12 -18.83
C PHE A 889 -28.77 18.02 -18.19
N THR A 890 -29.73 18.73 -18.77
CA THR A 890 -31.14 18.76 -18.37
C THR A 890 -32.04 18.54 -19.57
N GLN A 891 -33.29 18.17 -19.29
CA GLN A 891 -34.31 18.10 -20.33
C GLN A 891 -34.76 19.51 -20.70
N GLY A 892 -34.96 19.74 -21.99
CA GLY A 892 -35.55 20.98 -22.48
C GLY A 892 -37.07 20.93 -22.59
N PRO A 893 -37.73 22.09 -22.76
CA PRO A 893 -39.18 22.18 -22.88
C PRO A 893 -39.71 21.64 -24.23
N GLY A 894 -40.98 21.22 -24.23
CA GLY A 894 -41.78 21.03 -25.45
C GLY A 894 -41.90 19.61 -26.02
N GLY A 895 -41.59 18.55 -25.27
CA GLY A 895 -41.71 17.15 -25.73
C GLY A 895 -42.47 16.22 -24.78
N THR A 896 -42.84 15.03 -25.26
CA THR A 896 -43.32 13.90 -24.46
C THR A 896 -42.24 12.82 -24.41
N GLY A 897 -41.96 12.28 -23.22
CA GLY A 897 -40.96 11.21 -23.05
C GLY A 897 -39.50 11.66 -23.19
N ASN A 898 -39.18 12.91 -22.84
CA ASN A 898 -37.79 13.36 -22.73
C ASN A 898 -37.12 12.69 -21.51
N GLY A 899 -35.86 12.28 -21.64
CA GLY A 899 -35.08 11.67 -20.55
C GLY A 899 -34.02 10.70 -21.02
N ILE A 900 -33.72 9.71 -20.18
CA ILE A 900 -32.78 8.63 -20.48
C ILE A 900 -33.57 7.43 -21.02
N THR A 901 -33.06 6.76 -22.06
CA THR A 901 -33.68 5.55 -22.64
C THR A 901 -32.72 4.36 -22.66
N GLN A 902 -33.29 3.15 -22.55
CA GLN A 902 -32.60 1.87 -22.79
C GLN A 902 -32.99 1.21 -24.13
N THR A 903 -33.98 1.76 -24.85
CA THR A 903 -34.55 1.11 -26.06
C THR A 903 -34.14 1.79 -27.36
N ALA A 904 -33.88 3.09 -27.33
CA ALA A 904 -33.42 3.86 -28.49
C ALA A 904 -31.94 4.28 -28.33
N VAL A 905 -31.11 3.36 -27.84
CA VAL A 905 -29.71 3.64 -27.48
C VAL A 905 -28.85 3.89 -28.73
N VAL A 906 -27.94 4.85 -28.59
CA VAL A 906 -26.90 5.22 -29.57
C VAL A 906 -25.65 4.37 -29.32
N SER A 907 -25.14 4.36 -28.10
CA SER A 907 -24.02 3.53 -27.67
C SER A 907 -24.24 3.04 -26.23
N GLY A 908 -23.57 1.95 -25.84
CA GLY A 908 -23.67 1.45 -24.46
C GLY A 908 -25.07 0.97 -24.06
N ARG A 909 -25.49 1.33 -22.84
CA ARG A 909 -26.73 0.92 -22.18
C ARG A 909 -27.79 2.01 -22.19
N TYR A 910 -27.40 3.28 -22.28
CA TYR A 910 -28.31 4.41 -22.10
C TYR A 910 -28.01 5.54 -23.08
N SER A 911 -29.03 6.30 -23.46
CA SER A 911 -28.82 7.56 -24.20
C SER A 911 -29.86 8.60 -23.79
N ALA A 912 -29.56 9.88 -23.97
CA ALA A 912 -30.56 10.92 -23.87
C ALA A 912 -31.54 10.79 -25.05
N TYR A 913 -32.84 10.89 -24.79
CA TYR A 913 -33.90 10.66 -25.76
C TYR A 913 -35.03 11.66 -25.59
N GLY A 914 -35.71 11.99 -26.68
CA GLY A 914 -36.93 12.77 -26.65
C GLY A 914 -37.79 12.56 -27.88
N THR A 915 -39.10 12.82 -27.72
CA THR A 915 -40.08 12.73 -28.80
C THR A 915 -41.03 13.92 -28.79
N ALA A 916 -41.53 14.27 -29.97
CA ALA A 916 -42.56 15.28 -30.10
C ALA A 916 -43.49 14.99 -31.28
N GLU A 917 -44.76 15.38 -31.14
CA GLU A 917 -45.73 15.37 -32.23
C GLU A 917 -45.33 16.34 -33.34
N ARG A 918 -45.79 16.08 -34.58
CA ARG A 918 -45.40 16.85 -35.77
C ARG A 918 -45.92 18.29 -35.81
N ASN A 919 -46.86 18.64 -34.93
CA ASN A 919 -47.41 19.99 -34.74
C ASN A 919 -46.61 20.82 -33.72
N VAL A 920 -45.67 20.20 -32.98
CA VAL A 920 -44.83 20.91 -32.01
C VAL A 920 -43.78 21.70 -32.76
N ASP A 921 -43.86 23.02 -32.67
CA ASP A 921 -42.92 23.94 -33.32
C ASP A 921 -41.48 23.64 -32.87
N ARG A 922 -41.23 23.54 -31.57
CA ARG A 922 -39.90 23.25 -31.03
C ARG A 922 -39.95 22.39 -29.78
N CYS A 923 -39.12 21.34 -29.77
CA CYS A 923 -38.84 20.50 -28.62
C CYS A 923 -37.32 20.49 -28.40
N ASP A 924 -36.87 21.01 -27.26
CA ASP A 924 -35.48 20.90 -26.82
C ASP A 924 -35.36 19.53 -26.12
N VAL A 925 -34.65 18.57 -26.72
CA VAL A 925 -34.49 17.20 -26.18
C VAL A 925 -33.50 17.19 -25.02
N LEU A 926 -32.38 17.90 -25.21
CA LEU A 926 -31.27 17.93 -24.27
C LEU A 926 -30.67 19.33 -24.24
N CYS A 927 -30.48 19.88 -23.04
CA CYS A 927 -29.81 21.15 -22.80
C CYS A 927 -28.62 20.93 -21.88
N SER A 928 -27.46 21.56 -22.14
CA SER A 928 -26.43 21.64 -21.09
C SER A 928 -26.89 22.58 -19.99
N ASP A 929 -26.58 22.26 -18.74
CA ASP A 929 -26.72 23.20 -17.64
C ASP A 929 -25.51 24.14 -17.58
N PRO A 930 -25.65 25.47 -17.74
CA PRO A 930 -24.52 26.40 -17.68
C PRO A 930 -23.80 26.47 -16.32
N ALA A 931 -24.44 26.01 -15.25
CA ALA A 931 -23.79 25.84 -13.94
C ALA A 931 -22.77 24.70 -13.92
N HIS A 932 -22.95 23.71 -14.79
CA HIS A 932 -22.04 22.59 -14.96
C HIS A 932 -21.14 22.78 -16.18
N ILE A 933 -21.69 23.23 -17.31
CA ILE A 933 -21.00 23.47 -18.59
C ILE A 933 -20.87 24.96 -18.90
N THR A 934 -19.81 25.55 -18.34
CA THR A 934 -19.47 26.94 -18.58
C THR A 934 -18.57 27.10 -19.81
N LEU A 935 -19.06 27.84 -20.81
CA LEU A 935 -18.28 28.22 -21.99
C LEU A 935 -17.65 29.61 -21.78
N GLU A 936 -16.32 29.70 -21.94
CA GLU A 936 -15.60 30.97 -21.89
C GLU A 936 -16.07 31.93 -23.01
N PRO A 937 -16.15 33.26 -22.75
CA PRO A 937 -16.42 34.26 -23.76
C PRO A 937 -15.37 34.28 -24.88
N ARG A 938 -15.77 34.73 -26.07
CA ARG A 938 -14.90 34.94 -27.25
C ARG A 938 -14.00 33.75 -27.57
N THR A 939 -14.50 32.55 -27.30
CA THR A 939 -13.71 31.32 -27.35
C THR A 939 -14.32 30.37 -28.37
N LYS A 940 -13.44 29.77 -29.17
CA LYS A 940 -13.81 28.80 -30.19
C LYS A 940 -13.92 27.41 -29.59
N TYR A 941 -15.04 26.74 -29.86
CA TYR A 941 -15.32 25.39 -29.41
C TYR A 941 -15.63 24.48 -30.58
N ARG A 942 -15.37 23.19 -30.39
CA ARG A 942 -15.90 22.10 -31.18
C ARG A 942 -16.70 21.18 -30.26
N VAL A 943 -17.90 20.82 -30.69
CA VAL A 943 -18.76 19.82 -30.05
C VAL A 943 -18.96 18.66 -31.00
N GLU A 944 -18.61 17.47 -30.56
CA GLU A 944 -18.84 16.21 -31.27
C GLU A 944 -19.88 15.39 -30.51
N PHE A 945 -20.81 14.75 -31.20
CA PHE A 945 -21.85 13.92 -30.59
C PHE A 945 -22.39 12.87 -31.57
N SER A 946 -22.85 11.75 -31.04
CA SER A 946 -23.54 10.70 -31.79
C SER A 946 -25.06 10.89 -31.68
N ALA A 947 -25.79 10.69 -32.77
CA ALA A 947 -27.23 10.87 -32.82
C ALA A 947 -27.92 9.73 -33.57
N LYS A 948 -29.08 9.29 -33.08
CA LYS A 948 -29.93 8.28 -33.73
C LYS A 948 -31.37 8.77 -33.79
N ALA A 949 -31.95 8.81 -34.99
CA ALA A 949 -33.34 9.20 -35.18
C ALA A 949 -34.23 7.96 -35.27
N SER A 950 -35.22 7.82 -34.38
CA SER A 950 -36.17 6.70 -34.38
C SER A 950 -37.48 7.04 -35.10
N ALA A 951 -37.79 8.33 -35.25
CA ALA A 951 -38.93 8.82 -36.04
C ALA A 951 -38.58 10.13 -36.74
N ALA A 952 -39.02 10.28 -37.98
CA ALA A 952 -38.72 11.45 -38.80
C ALA A 952 -39.58 12.66 -38.38
N PRO A 953 -39.01 13.88 -38.40
CA PRO A 953 -39.79 15.11 -38.30
C PRO A 953 -40.80 15.25 -39.44
N GLY A 954 -41.80 16.13 -39.28
CA GLY A 954 -42.77 16.48 -40.32
C GLY A 954 -42.14 17.03 -41.60
N PRO A 955 -42.90 17.28 -42.68
CA PRO A 955 -42.36 17.66 -43.99
C PRO A 955 -41.44 18.89 -44.01
N SER A 956 -41.66 19.86 -43.11
CA SER A 956 -40.80 21.04 -42.93
C SER A 956 -39.95 21.00 -41.64
N GLY A 957 -39.99 19.88 -40.91
CA GLY A 957 -39.26 19.68 -39.66
C GLY A 957 -37.77 19.39 -39.83
N HIS A 958 -37.03 19.41 -38.74
CA HIS A 958 -35.62 19.01 -38.71
C HIS A 958 -35.17 18.77 -37.28
N PHE A 959 -34.08 18.01 -37.12
CA PHE A 959 -33.32 18.00 -35.88
C PHE A 959 -32.31 19.14 -35.87
N TYR A 960 -31.95 19.65 -34.71
CA TYR A 960 -30.97 20.72 -34.60
C TYR A 960 -30.05 20.58 -33.39
N PHE A 961 -28.92 21.25 -33.52
CA PHE A 961 -28.01 21.62 -32.45
C PHE A 961 -27.80 23.14 -32.53
N LEU A 962 -27.79 23.83 -31.40
CA LEU A 962 -27.43 25.24 -31.33
C LEU A 962 -26.85 25.60 -29.95
N VAL A 963 -26.19 26.74 -29.88
CA VAL A 963 -25.65 27.29 -28.63
C VAL A 963 -26.30 28.63 -28.38
N ARG A 964 -26.97 28.79 -27.24
CA ARG A 964 -27.83 29.95 -26.95
C ARG A 964 -27.38 30.64 -25.68
N SER A 965 -27.20 31.95 -25.72
CA SER A 965 -27.15 32.77 -24.51
C SER A 965 -28.55 32.83 -23.90
N GLN A 966 -28.65 32.54 -22.60
CA GLN A 966 -29.91 32.59 -21.88
C GLN A 966 -30.50 34.00 -21.84
N ASP A 967 -29.66 35.02 -21.69
CA ASP A 967 -30.03 36.43 -21.65
C ASP A 967 -30.43 36.97 -23.03
N ALA A 968 -29.68 36.63 -24.07
CA ALA A 968 -29.92 37.15 -25.43
C ALA A 968 -30.98 36.36 -26.20
N GLY A 969 -31.35 35.17 -25.71
CA GLY A 969 -32.31 34.29 -26.37
C GLY A 969 -31.89 33.93 -27.81
N PRO A 970 -32.84 33.76 -28.74
CA PRO A 970 -32.55 33.39 -30.14
C PRO A 970 -31.61 34.35 -30.88
N ALA A 971 -31.54 35.63 -30.49
CA ALA A 971 -30.65 36.60 -31.10
C ALA A 971 -29.17 36.33 -30.77
N GLY A 972 -28.91 35.57 -29.70
CA GLY A 972 -27.57 35.14 -29.29
C GLY A 972 -27.18 33.74 -29.77
N ASP A 973 -27.94 33.12 -30.67
CA ASP A 973 -27.66 31.76 -31.14
C ASP A 973 -26.38 31.71 -31.99
N VAL A 974 -25.46 30.82 -31.62
CA VAL A 974 -24.26 30.48 -32.40
C VAL A 974 -24.20 28.98 -32.65
N GLY A 975 -23.41 28.57 -33.64
CA GLY A 975 -23.20 27.14 -33.93
C GLY A 975 -24.43 26.38 -34.43
N VAL A 976 -25.46 27.07 -34.95
CA VAL A 976 -26.71 26.46 -35.39
C VAL A 976 -26.46 25.45 -36.50
N THR A 977 -26.78 24.19 -36.23
CA THR A 977 -26.67 23.07 -37.17
C THR A 977 -28.02 22.38 -37.26
N ARG A 978 -28.51 22.15 -38.48
CA ARG A 978 -29.81 21.50 -38.73
C ARG A 978 -29.61 20.27 -39.59
N TRP A 979 -30.39 19.21 -39.36
CA TRP A 979 -30.30 18.01 -40.17
C TRP A 979 -31.60 17.21 -40.25
N ARG A 980 -31.61 16.34 -41.25
CA ARG A 980 -32.45 15.15 -41.34
C ARG A 980 -31.52 13.94 -41.46
N GLY A 981 -31.87 12.83 -40.83
CA GLY A 981 -31.04 11.63 -40.80
C GLY A 981 -31.83 10.39 -41.23
N PRO A 982 -31.14 9.37 -41.78
CA PRO A 982 -31.77 8.07 -42.01
C PRO A 982 -32.23 7.47 -40.67
N LEU A 983 -33.46 6.95 -40.65
CA LEU A 983 -34.03 6.36 -39.44
C LEU A 983 -33.24 5.12 -39.01
N GLY A 984 -33.07 4.97 -37.71
CA GLY A 984 -32.41 3.82 -37.08
C GLY A 984 -30.88 3.79 -37.19
N ARG A 985 -30.24 4.67 -37.99
CA ARG A 985 -28.77 4.74 -38.09
C ARG A 985 -28.19 5.74 -37.11
N ILE A 986 -27.03 5.39 -36.55
CA ILE A 986 -26.20 6.27 -35.74
C ILE A 986 -25.39 7.17 -36.67
N VAL A 987 -25.40 8.47 -36.41
CA VAL A 987 -24.63 9.47 -37.14
C VAL A 987 -23.85 10.33 -36.16
N THR A 988 -22.53 10.37 -36.30
CA THR A 988 -21.68 11.30 -35.54
C THR A 988 -21.67 12.65 -36.23
N ARG A 989 -21.80 13.73 -35.45
CA ARG A 989 -21.78 15.13 -35.90
C ARG A 989 -20.68 15.88 -35.18
N SER A 990 -20.10 16.86 -35.87
CA SER A 990 -19.07 17.76 -35.35
C SER A 990 -19.46 19.19 -35.70
N VAL A 991 -19.64 20.04 -34.69
CA VAL A 991 -20.05 21.44 -34.83
C VAL A 991 -18.98 22.33 -34.23
N THR A 992 -18.53 23.34 -34.97
CA THR A 992 -17.57 24.34 -34.47
C THR A 992 -18.23 25.70 -34.41
N PHE A 993 -18.09 26.40 -33.29
CA PHE A 993 -18.67 27.73 -33.07
C PHE A 993 -17.73 28.60 -32.24
N THR A 994 -17.99 29.91 -32.21
CA THR A 994 -17.28 30.87 -31.35
C THR A 994 -18.32 31.57 -30.49
N THR A 995 -18.12 31.57 -29.16
CA THR A 995 -18.98 32.31 -28.23
C THR A 995 -18.81 33.81 -28.41
N GLY A 996 -19.87 34.57 -28.13
CA GLY A 996 -19.80 36.02 -28.01
C GLY A 996 -19.11 36.45 -26.70
N ASP A 997 -19.37 37.66 -26.24
CA ASP A 997 -18.79 38.22 -25.01
C ASP A 997 -19.46 37.77 -23.71
N ARG A 998 -20.47 36.91 -23.80
CA ARG A 998 -21.26 36.41 -22.67
C ARG A 998 -20.73 35.06 -22.14
N THR A 999 -21.13 34.73 -20.91
CA THR A 999 -20.74 33.50 -20.18
C THR A 999 -21.91 32.53 -19.95
N ASP A 1000 -23.12 32.92 -20.34
CA ASP A 1000 -24.39 32.23 -20.02
C ASP A 1000 -24.87 31.31 -21.16
N TYR A 1001 -23.94 30.84 -21.99
CA TYR A 1001 -24.27 29.99 -23.14
C TYR A 1001 -24.67 28.57 -22.70
N ARG A 1002 -25.75 28.06 -23.28
CA ARG A 1002 -26.16 26.64 -23.19
C ARG A 1002 -26.14 25.96 -24.56
N LEU A 1003 -25.68 24.72 -24.59
CA LEU A 1003 -25.77 23.80 -25.72
C LEU A 1003 -27.18 23.21 -25.75
N ILE A 1004 -27.79 23.13 -26.93
CA ILE A 1004 -29.16 22.62 -27.09
C ILE A 1004 -29.22 21.66 -28.26
N TRP A 1005 -29.74 20.46 -28.02
CA TRP A 1005 -30.14 19.51 -29.04
C TRP A 1005 -31.66 19.39 -29.04
N GLY A 1006 -32.27 19.32 -30.21
CA GLY A 1006 -33.72 19.20 -30.28
C GLY A 1006 -34.27 18.93 -31.66
N MET A 1007 -35.58 19.10 -31.78
CA MET A 1007 -36.34 18.89 -33.00
C MET A 1007 -37.37 19.99 -33.23
N HIS A 1008 -37.66 20.26 -34.50
CA HIS A 1008 -38.66 21.20 -34.97
C HIS A 1008 -39.68 20.43 -35.82
N LEU A 1009 -40.98 20.60 -35.53
CA LEU A 1009 -42.11 19.87 -36.14
C LEU A 1009 -42.02 18.35 -35.93
N GLY A 1010 -41.75 17.94 -34.69
CA GLY A 1010 -41.82 16.55 -34.21
C GLY A 1010 -40.67 15.63 -34.61
N GLY A 1011 -40.80 14.35 -34.22
CA GLY A 1011 -39.82 13.29 -34.44
C GLY A 1011 -39.45 12.53 -33.17
N ALA A 1012 -38.43 11.68 -33.25
CA ALA A 1012 -37.83 11.01 -32.10
C ALA A 1012 -36.31 10.95 -32.28
N LEU A 1013 -35.57 11.44 -31.29
CA LEU A 1013 -34.13 11.66 -31.36
C LEU A 1013 -33.44 11.15 -30.10
N SER A 1014 -32.39 10.36 -30.29
CA SER A 1014 -31.43 10.01 -29.25
C SER A 1014 -30.10 10.71 -29.48
N ILE A 1015 -29.46 11.17 -28.41
CA ILE A 1015 -28.14 11.82 -28.39
C ILE A 1015 -27.25 11.12 -27.35
N ASP A 1016 -25.98 10.95 -27.70
CA ASP A 1016 -24.98 10.31 -26.85
C ASP A 1016 -23.55 10.75 -27.27
N ASP A 1017 -22.53 10.33 -26.52
CA ASP A 1017 -21.11 10.53 -26.85
C ASP A 1017 -20.68 11.99 -27.04
N ILE A 1018 -21.18 12.88 -26.20
CA ILE A 1018 -20.94 14.31 -26.36
C ILE A 1018 -19.51 14.63 -25.90
N THR A 1019 -18.70 15.18 -26.79
CA THR A 1019 -17.36 15.69 -26.49
C THR A 1019 -17.32 17.19 -26.76
N ILE A 1020 -16.91 17.98 -25.76
CA ILE A 1020 -16.79 19.43 -25.87
C ILE A 1020 -15.31 19.79 -25.76
N ALA A 1021 -14.75 20.42 -26.80
CA ALA A 1021 -13.34 20.76 -26.86
C ALA A 1021 -13.13 22.21 -27.27
N ARG A 1022 -12.34 22.97 -26.51
CA ARG A 1022 -11.81 24.25 -26.94
C ARG A 1022 -10.85 24.05 -28.11
N ARG A 1023 -10.97 24.90 -29.12
CA ARG A 1023 -10.02 25.00 -30.23
C ARG A 1023 -9.08 26.16 -29.96
N ARG A 1024 -7.78 25.88 -30.07
CA ARG A 1024 -6.74 26.91 -30.06
C ARG A 1024 -6.87 27.80 -31.29
#